data_AF-A0A937Q2J0-F1
#
_entry.id   AF-A0A937Q2J0-F1
#
_cell.length_a   1.000
_cell.length_b   1.000
_cell.length_c   1.000
_cell.angle_alpha   90.00
_cell.angle_beta   90.00
_cell.angle_gamma   90.00
#
_symmetry.space_group_name_H-M   'P 1'
#
loop_
_entity.id
_entity.type
_entity.pdbx_description
1 polymer ?
#
loop_
_entity_poly.entity_id
_entity_poly.type
_entity_poly.pdbx_seq_one_letter_code
_entity_poly.pdbx_strand_id
1 'polypeptide(L)'
;MSTKHGFQLLKEEEIKELKVLARVFRHVKTGAELLSLTTDDENKVFGITFRTPPSDSTGVAHILEHSVLCGSRKYPVKEPFVELLKGSLQTFLNAFTYPDKTCYPVASQNLQDFYNLIDVYLDAVLYPRISRPIFQQEGWHFELENASDPFSYKGVVFNEMKGAYSSPDTLLSEYSLQSLFPDNAYGFDAGGDPRQIPNLTYEQFHSFHKRYYHPSNTRIYFYGDDDPDERLKRVNAYLRDFDPVEIDSEIRLQIPSSESRRLIRPFMAGDENGEAPKGMVTLNWMLTQTTDVETNFALHILDYILLGMPGSPLRKALIDSGLGEDIAGGGLGSELRQIYFSTGLKGIETGNADKLETLVLETLKKLARSGIDAETKEAALNTIEFRLRENNTGSFPRGLSLMLRSLTTWLYDSNPLALLAFEEPLETIKSRVRATPAFFEEMIDRMFLSNPHRTTLILEPDTGLREREEADENDRLTKARSAMIQSEMEEVIDNTRELKRLQGTPDPLEALAAIPVLKLEDLDKKNRPIPLAFPEGTGIKTLFHDLFTNGIVYLDLGLNLRYLPPEYLSYVPLFGRALVEMGTEMEDFVSLTRRISRKTGGIRPHSFVSDVKDSKKSAAYLFLRGKAMVGQAGDLIDILHDVLLKVRLDNRDRFKQMVLEEKSRVEQKMIPAGHQMVKLRLSAHFSEAHWAAEQMSGVSYLFFVKKLAKGVDEDWPGVLAVLRQMHQILLNRRTMVSNVTIDPSGWPRIESHLGGLVGTMPEGPLSEMNWPSGSDPIFEGMTIPSQVNYVGKGADLYHLGYRFHGSARVIIRYLRNTWLWDQVRVQGGAYGAFCLLDRFSGVLAFVSYRDPNLLETIETFDRSDRFLDEITLSHQELTKSIIGAIGDLDSHMLPDAKGFASLVRHLTGDTEADRQQMRDEILGTTAADFKTMARLMREVGKKGIVKVLGSPTAIKAAARERPGWLKVIKVL
;
A
#
# COMPACT_ATOMS: atom_id res chain seq x y z
N MET A 1 -3.91 9.29 -43.62
CA MET A 1 -3.47 9.34 -42.21
C MET A 1 -1.95 9.51 -42.21
N SER A 2 -1.41 10.48 -41.48
CA SER A 2 0.04 10.76 -41.46
C SER A 2 0.76 9.81 -40.51
N THR A 3 1.79 9.12 -41.01
CA THR A 3 2.71 8.33 -40.18
C THR A 3 3.73 9.26 -39.52
N LYS A 4 3.94 9.13 -38.21
CA LYS A 4 4.90 9.91 -37.45
C LYS A 4 5.81 8.97 -36.65
N HIS A 5 7.12 9.08 -36.84
CA HIS A 5 8.11 8.19 -36.20
C HIS A 5 7.77 6.69 -36.29
N GLY A 6 7.24 6.22 -37.42
CA GLY A 6 6.84 4.81 -37.60
C GLY A 6 5.45 4.44 -37.03
N PHE A 7 4.72 5.39 -36.43
CA PHE A 7 3.39 5.17 -35.88
C PHE A 7 2.28 5.82 -36.72
N GLN A 8 1.16 5.14 -36.81
CA GLN A 8 -0.09 5.65 -37.37
C GLN A 8 -1.06 5.98 -36.23
N LEU A 9 -1.62 7.19 -36.21
CA LEU A 9 -2.70 7.56 -35.31
C LEU A 9 -3.99 6.83 -35.72
N LEU A 10 -4.59 6.10 -34.79
CA LEU A 10 -5.85 5.37 -34.98
C LEU A 10 -7.05 6.15 -34.43
N LYS A 11 -6.89 6.74 -33.24
CA LYS A 11 -7.96 7.44 -32.52
C LYS A 11 -7.39 8.59 -31.70
N GLU A 12 -8.12 9.70 -31.64
CA GLU A 12 -7.87 10.83 -30.76
C GLU A 12 -9.19 11.21 -30.09
N GLU A 13 -9.19 11.40 -28.77
CA GLU A 13 -10.37 11.71 -27.97
C GLU A 13 -9.98 12.50 -26.72
N GLU A 14 -10.75 13.54 -26.39
CA GLU A 14 -10.62 14.25 -25.12
C GLU A 14 -11.54 13.61 -24.07
N ILE A 15 -10.96 13.14 -22.96
CA ILE A 15 -11.69 12.63 -21.80
C ILE A 15 -11.82 13.77 -20.80
N LYS A 16 -12.96 14.47 -20.86
CA LYS A 16 -13.19 15.74 -20.15
C LYS A 16 -13.13 15.58 -18.64
N GLU A 17 -13.73 14.50 -18.12
CA GLU A 17 -13.79 14.18 -16.69
C GLU A 17 -12.42 13.87 -16.07
N LEU A 18 -11.41 13.60 -16.91
CA LEU A 18 -10.02 13.40 -16.51
C LEU A 18 -9.09 14.54 -16.95
N LYS A 19 -9.57 15.50 -17.76
CA LYS A 19 -8.76 16.53 -18.45
C LYS A 19 -7.53 15.92 -19.15
N VAL A 20 -7.78 14.89 -19.95
CA VAL A 20 -6.74 14.15 -20.68
C VAL A 20 -7.08 14.14 -22.17
N LEU A 21 -6.07 14.41 -23.01
CA LEU A 21 -6.13 14.10 -24.42
C LEU A 21 -5.56 12.70 -24.68
N ALA A 22 -6.41 11.76 -25.06
CA ALA A 22 -6.05 10.38 -25.34
C ALA A 22 -5.79 10.18 -26.85
N ARG A 23 -4.64 9.59 -27.18
CA ARG A 23 -4.29 9.20 -28.56
C ARG A 23 -3.87 7.75 -28.61
N VAL A 24 -4.52 6.97 -29.48
CA VAL A 24 -4.17 5.56 -29.75
C VAL A 24 -3.41 5.48 -31.05
N PHE A 25 -2.21 4.93 -31.01
CA PHE A 25 -1.33 4.73 -32.15
C PHE A 25 -1.09 3.24 -32.41
N ARG A 26 -0.72 2.92 -33.65
CA ARG A 26 -0.20 1.61 -34.04
C ARG A 26 1.12 1.77 -34.77
N HIS A 27 2.13 1.02 -34.34
CA HIS A 27 3.41 0.95 -35.02
C HIS A 27 3.24 0.23 -36.36
N VAL A 28 3.60 0.88 -37.46
CA VAL A 28 3.30 0.42 -38.82
C VAL A 28 3.98 -0.91 -39.13
N LYS A 29 5.20 -1.12 -38.63
CA LYS A 29 5.99 -2.32 -38.94
C LYS A 29 5.56 -3.54 -38.12
N THR A 30 5.36 -3.38 -36.82
CA THR A 30 5.16 -4.52 -35.89
C THR A 30 3.71 -4.74 -35.47
N GLY A 31 2.85 -3.74 -35.65
CA GLY A 31 1.47 -3.77 -35.15
C GLY A 31 1.30 -3.41 -33.67
N ALA A 32 2.39 -3.15 -32.94
CA ALA A 32 2.36 -2.74 -31.53
C ALA A 32 1.43 -1.52 -31.34
N GLU A 33 0.58 -1.56 -30.32
CA GLU A 33 -0.30 -0.42 -30.02
C GLU A 33 0.27 0.42 -28.89
N LEU A 34 0.10 1.74 -29.01
CA LEU A 34 0.54 2.72 -28.02
C LEU A 34 -0.62 3.64 -27.64
N LEU A 35 -0.95 3.68 -26.35
CA LEU A 35 -1.88 4.64 -25.77
C LEU A 35 -1.10 5.79 -25.13
N SER A 36 -1.27 7.00 -25.65
CA SER A 36 -0.64 8.22 -25.15
C SER A 36 -1.70 9.15 -24.55
N LEU A 37 -1.71 9.27 -23.24
CA LEU A 37 -2.52 10.23 -22.48
C LEU A 37 -1.69 11.50 -22.21
N THR A 38 -2.18 12.66 -22.63
CA THR A 38 -1.49 13.95 -22.41
C THR A 38 -2.30 14.78 -21.42
N THR A 39 -1.63 15.31 -20.39
CA THR A 39 -2.25 16.10 -19.31
C THR A 39 -1.20 16.99 -18.64
N ASP A 40 -1.61 17.84 -17.71
CA ASP A 40 -0.72 18.73 -16.94
C ASP A 40 -0.14 18.08 -15.68
N ASP A 41 -0.33 16.76 -15.50
CA ASP A 41 0.24 16.02 -14.36
C ASP A 41 1.74 15.81 -14.57
N GLU A 42 2.52 16.42 -13.66
CA GLU A 42 3.97 16.35 -13.62
C GLU A 42 4.49 14.93 -13.38
N ASN A 43 3.69 14.04 -12.78
CA ASN A 43 4.09 12.67 -12.47
C ASN A 43 3.86 11.72 -13.65
N LYS A 44 4.80 11.76 -14.59
CA LYS A 44 4.72 11.00 -15.85
C LYS A 44 4.79 9.51 -15.57
N VAL A 45 4.06 8.71 -16.35
CA VAL A 45 4.04 7.25 -16.26
C VAL A 45 4.27 6.66 -17.64
N PHE A 46 5.14 5.65 -17.69
CA PHE A 46 5.34 4.77 -18.82
C PHE A 46 5.03 3.36 -18.37
N GLY A 47 4.47 2.56 -19.27
CA GLY A 47 4.38 1.11 -19.07
C GLY A 47 4.45 0.37 -20.38
N ILE A 48 5.04 -0.81 -20.33
CA ILE A 48 5.02 -1.79 -21.42
C ILE A 48 4.47 -3.09 -20.87
N THR A 49 3.44 -3.62 -21.54
CA THR A 49 2.70 -4.82 -21.11
C THR A 49 2.71 -5.87 -22.20
N PHE A 50 2.93 -7.11 -21.81
CA PHE A 50 2.88 -8.28 -22.69
C PHE A 50 1.74 -9.20 -22.24
N ARG A 51 1.00 -9.75 -23.20
CA ARG A 51 -0.01 -10.79 -22.92
C ARG A 51 0.71 -12.14 -22.80
N THR A 52 0.75 -12.71 -21.60
CA THR A 52 1.62 -13.83 -21.22
C THR A 52 0.83 -14.96 -20.55
N PRO A 53 -0.14 -15.59 -21.24
CA PRO A 53 -0.92 -16.68 -20.65
C PRO A 53 -0.01 -17.87 -20.31
N PRO A 54 -0.02 -18.34 -19.05
CA PRO A 54 0.62 -19.61 -18.71
C PRO A 54 -0.13 -20.79 -19.34
N SER A 55 0.61 -21.87 -19.61
CA SER A 55 0.08 -23.17 -20.04
C SER A 55 0.21 -24.26 -18.96
N ASP A 56 0.84 -23.92 -17.84
CA ASP A 56 1.12 -24.76 -16.68
C ASP A 56 1.42 -23.88 -15.47
N SER A 57 1.58 -24.47 -14.28
CA SER A 57 1.90 -23.74 -13.05
C SER A 57 3.41 -23.68 -12.76
N THR A 58 4.26 -23.70 -13.78
CA THR A 58 5.73 -23.63 -13.57
C THR A 58 6.21 -22.24 -13.16
N GLY A 59 5.36 -21.20 -13.25
CA GLY A 59 5.72 -19.82 -12.94
C GLY A 59 6.58 -19.15 -14.00
N VAL A 60 6.65 -19.67 -15.23
CA VAL A 60 7.54 -19.15 -16.29
C VAL A 60 7.36 -17.65 -16.57
N ALA A 61 6.12 -17.12 -16.47
CA ALA A 61 5.85 -15.71 -16.68
C ALA A 61 6.46 -14.85 -15.55
N HIS A 62 6.33 -15.30 -14.30
CA HIS A 62 6.88 -14.65 -13.12
C HIS A 62 8.41 -14.73 -13.06
N ILE A 63 8.99 -15.89 -13.37
CA ILE A 63 10.45 -16.07 -13.46
C ILE A 63 11.05 -15.17 -14.53
N LEU A 64 10.38 -15.01 -15.67
CA LEU A 64 10.81 -14.07 -16.71
C LEU A 64 10.73 -12.62 -16.27
N GLU A 65 9.69 -12.25 -15.52
CA GLU A 65 9.53 -10.90 -15.01
C GLU A 65 10.73 -10.44 -14.17
N HIS A 66 11.18 -11.30 -13.26
CA HIS A 66 12.43 -11.10 -12.55
C HIS A 66 13.64 -11.10 -13.48
N SER A 67 13.77 -12.12 -14.33
CA SER A 67 14.98 -12.37 -15.11
C SER A 67 15.29 -11.31 -16.15
N VAL A 68 14.28 -10.67 -16.77
CA VAL A 68 14.52 -9.60 -17.77
C VAL A 68 15.11 -8.34 -17.14
N LEU A 69 14.91 -8.15 -15.82
CA LEU A 69 15.47 -7.05 -15.06
C LEU A 69 16.90 -7.34 -14.55
N CYS A 70 17.46 -8.53 -14.85
CA CYS A 70 18.82 -8.94 -14.49
C CYS A 70 19.87 -8.63 -15.58
N GLY A 71 19.76 -7.45 -16.20
CA GLY A 71 20.70 -6.99 -17.22
C GLY A 71 20.22 -7.16 -18.66
N SER A 72 20.68 -6.27 -19.53
CA SER A 72 20.26 -6.21 -20.93
C SER A 72 21.45 -5.92 -21.87
N ARG A 73 21.18 -5.85 -23.17
CA ARG A 73 22.19 -5.54 -24.20
C ARG A 73 22.94 -4.23 -23.92
N LYS A 74 22.23 -3.15 -23.60
CA LYS A 74 22.80 -1.83 -23.28
C LYS A 74 23.31 -1.74 -21.84
N TYR A 75 22.68 -2.48 -20.93
CA TYR A 75 22.92 -2.38 -19.50
C TYR A 75 23.40 -3.72 -18.93
N PRO A 76 24.66 -4.12 -19.20
CA PRO A 76 25.18 -5.45 -18.91
C PRO A 76 25.66 -5.61 -17.45
N VAL A 77 24.91 -5.05 -16.49
CA VAL A 77 25.12 -5.24 -15.04
C VAL A 77 24.15 -6.31 -14.52
N LYS A 78 24.38 -6.82 -13.30
CA LYS A 78 23.56 -7.90 -12.74
C LYS A 78 22.16 -7.45 -12.38
N GLU A 79 22.03 -6.26 -11.81
CA GLU A 79 20.76 -5.73 -11.32
C GLU A 79 20.57 -4.25 -11.71
N PRO A 80 20.34 -3.93 -13.00
CA PRO A 80 20.02 -2.55 -13.43
C PRO A 80 18.87 -1.94 -12.63
N PHE A 81 17.84 -2.73 -12.31
CA PHE A 81 16.70 -2.32 -11.51
C PHE A 81 17.11 -1.77 -10.14
N VAL A 82 18.06 -2.43 -9.46
CA VAL A 82 18.57 -1.99 -8.16
C VAL A 82 19.42 -0.73 -8.28
N GLU A 83 20.20 -0.58 -9.34
CA GLU A 83 20.96 0.64 -9.59
C GLU A 83 20.05 1.85 -9.88
N LEU A 84 18.93 1.64 -10.56
CA LEU A 84 17.87 2.65 -10.69
C LEU A 84 17.29 2.99 -9.32
N LEU A 85 16.91 1.99 -8.51
CA LEU A 85 16.36 2.22 -7.17
C LEU A 85 17.24 3.13 -6.29
N LYS A 86 18.57 3.01 -6.42
CA LYS A 86 19.55 3.79 -5.65
C LYS A 86 19.75 5.22 -6.17
N GLY A 87 19.66 5.44 -7.49
CA GLY A 87 20.18 6.64 -8.16
C GLY A 87 19.19 7.43 -9.01
N SER A 88 17.90 7.12 -8.93
CA SER A 88 16.82 7.75 -9.69
C SER A 88 15.90 8.62 -8.81
N LEU A 89 15.09 9.47 -9.44
CA LEU A 89 14.00 10.23 -8.81
C LEU A 89 12.63 9.57 -9.05
N GLN A 90 12.62 8.24 -9.22
CA GLN A 90 11.41 7.49 -9.49
C GLN A 90 10.35 7.76 -8.42
N THR A 91 9.13 8.04 -8.87
CA THR A 91 7.93 8.02 -8.02
C THR A 91 7.31 6.64 -7.98
N PHE A 92 7.61 5.81 -8.99
CA PHE A 92 7.25 4.41 -9.04
C PHE A 92 8.25 3.64 -9.91
N LEU A 93 8.66 2.46 -9.44
CA LEU A 93 9.53 1.54 -10.17
C LEU A 93 9.19 0.13 -9.72
N ASN A 94 8.56 -0.66 -10.59
CA ASN A 94 8.23 -2.04 -10.29
C ASN A 94 7.99 -2.84 -11.58
N ALA A 95 7.65 -4.11 -11.42
CA ALA A 95 7.02 -4.93 -12.43
C ALA A 95 5.97 -5.82 -11.78
N PHE A 96 5.04 -6.36 -12.57
CA PHE A 96 3.91 -7.15 -12.07
C PHE A 96 3.62 -8.32 -13.01
N THR A 97 3.47 -9.51 -12.44
CA THR A 97 2.92 -10.68 -13.13
C THR A 97 1.47 -10.91 -12.70
N TYR A 98 0.55 -10.71 -13.63
CA TYR A 98 -0.87 -11.05 -13.49
C TYR A 98 -1.15 -12.44 -14.10
N PRO A 99 -2.33 -13.03 -13.89
CA PRO A 99 -2.68 -14.33 -14.47
C PRO A 99 -2.54 -14.44 -15.99
N ASP A 100 -2.61 -13.34 -16.75
CA ASP A 100 -2.57 -13.33 -18.21
C ASP A 100 -1.67 -12.26 -18.85
N LYS A 101 -0.95 -11.48 -18.04
CA LYS A 101 -0.10 -10.38 -18.53
C LYS A 101 1.06 -10.11 -17.59
N THR A 102 2.15 -9.59 -18.15
CA THR A 102 3.25 -9.02 -17.38
C THR A 102 3.39 -7.54 -17.72
N CYS A 103 3.44 -6.69 -16.69
CA CYS A 103 3.46 -5.23 -16.81
C CYS A 103 4.75 -4.67 -16.24
N TYR A 104 5.40 -3.75 -16.96
CA TYR A 104 6.63 -3.08 -16.52
C TYR A 104 6.45 -1.55 -16.49
N PRO A 105 5.87 -1.00 -15.41
CA PRO A 105 5.64 0.43 -15.29
C PRO A 105 6.74 1.17 -14.51
N VAL A 106 7.01 2.39 -14.96
CA VAL A 106 7.87 3.36 -14.27
C VAL A 106 7.18 4.73 -14.22
N ALA A 107 7.48 5.51 -13.20
CA ALA A 107 6.99 6.87 -13.08
C ALA A 107 8.05 7.81 -12.51
N SER A 108 8.06 9.05 -12.97
CA SER A 108 8.93 10.10 -12.44
C SER A 108 8.37 11.48 -12.70
N GLN A 109 8.68 12.40 -11.78
CA GLN A 109 8.38 13.83 -11.97
C GLN A 109 9.47 14.54 -12.79
N ASN A 110 10.69 13.99 -12.81
CA ASN A 110 11.81 14.55 -13.56
C ASN A 110 11.84 13.97 -14.98
N LEU A 111 11.89 14.84 -15.99
CA LEU A 111 11.80 14.44 -17.39
C LEU A 111 12.99 13.57 -17.84
N GLN A 112 14.21 13.92 -17.42
CA GLN A 112 15.41 13.18 -17.79
C GLN A 112 15.43 11.81 -17.10
N ASP A 113 15.04 11.77 -15.83
CA ASP A 113 14.89 10.52 -15.07
C ASP A 113 13.85 9.61 -15.72
N PHE A 114 12.67 10.14 -16.06
CA PHE A 114 11.62 9.40 -16.76
C PHE A 114 12.14 8.75 -18.04
N TYR A 115 12.90 9.47 -18.86
CA TYR A 115 13.48 8.92 -20.08
C TYR A 115 14.61 7.93 -19.85
N ASN A 116 15.41 8.09 -18.78
CA ASN A 116 16.40 7.09 -18.36
C ASN A 116 15.71 5.78 -17.98
N LEU A 117 14.65 5.85 -17.16
CA LEU A 117 13.85 4.71 -16.74
C LEU A 117 13.24 3.98 -17.94
N ILE A 118 12.65 4.71 -18.89
CA ILE A 118 12.09 4.15 -20.13
C ILE A 118 13.15 3.40 -20.94
N ASP A 119 14.34 3.96 -21.14
CA ASP A 119 15.38 3.34 -21.96
C ASP A 119 15.89 2.02 -21.33
N VAL A 120 16.09 2.02 -20.00
CA VAL A 120 16.47 0.80 -19.25
C VAL A 120 15.36 -0.25 -19.35
N TYR A 121 14.10 0.12 -19.12
CA TYR A 121 12.99 -0.84 -19.17
C TYR A 121 12.74 -1.40 -20.57
N LEU A 122 12.79 -0.56 -21.61
CA LEU A 122 12.62 -1.02 -23.00
C LEU A 122 13.74 -1.99 -23.41
N ASP A 123 14.99 -1.72 -23.01
CA ASP A 123 16.10 -2.62 -23.34
C ASP A 123 16.06 -3.91 -22.50
N ALA A 124 15.64 -3.83 -21.24
CA ALA A 124 15.44 -4.98 -20.36
C ALA A 124 14.40 -5.95 -20.96
N VAL A 125 13.20 -5.49 -21.30
CA VAL A 125 12.14 -6.41 -21.73
C VAL A 125 12.31 -6.92 -23.17
N LEU A 126 12.90 -6.12 -24.07
CA LEU A 126 13.06 -6.48 -25.49
C LEU A 126 14.41 -7.13 -25.82
N TYR A 127 15.47 -6.81 -25.08
CA TYR A 127 16.83 -7.33 -25.29
C TYR A 127 17.53 -7.78 -23.98
N PRO A 128 16.89 -8.65 -23.18
CA PRO A 128 17.46 -9.09 -21.91
C PRO A 128 18.64 -10.03 -22.08
N ARG A 129 19.50 -10.10 -21.06
CA ARG A 129 20.56 -11.11 -20.91
C ARG A 129 20.05 -12.34 -20.15
N ILE A 130 18.93 -12.94 -20.58
CA ILE A 130 18.30 -14.11 -19.92
C ILE A 130 19.12 -15.42 -20.02
N SER A 131 20.34 -15.42 -19.48
CA SER A 131 21.27 -16.55 -19.50
C SER A 131 20.89 -17.67 -18.52
N ARG A 132 21.50 -18.86 -18.68
CA ARG A 132 21.25 -20.00 -17.77
C ARG A 132 21.52 -19.68 -16.30
N PRO A 133 22.62 -18.99 -15.91
CA PRO A 133 22.81 -18.56 -14.53
C PRO A 133 21.71 -17.65 -13.98
N ILE A 134 21.18 -16.73 -14.80
CA ILE A 134 20.07 -15.84 -14.41
C ILE A 134 18.79 -16.64 -14.20
N PHE A 135 18.46 -17.56 -15.13
CA PHE A 135 17.34 -18.47 -14.96
C PHE A 135 17.44 -19.30 -13.68
N GLN A 136 18.63 -19.83 -13.37
CA GLN A 136 18.85 -20.63 -12.17
C GLN A 136 18.70 -19.80 -10.90
N GLN A 137 19.22 -18.57 -10.89
CA GLN A 137 19.12 -17.65 -9.77
C GLN A 137 17.66 -17.24 -9.52
N GLU A 138 17.00 -16.68 -10.54
CA GLU A 138 15.66 -16.10 -10.40
C GLU A 138 14.57 -17.16 -10.37
N GLY A 139 14.72 -18.25 -11.12
CA GLY A 139 13.77 -19.35 -11.20
C GLY A 139 14.05 -20.42 -10.16
N TRP A 140 14.81 -21.45 -10.56
CA TRP A 140 15.21 -22.53 -9.68
C TRP A 140 16.48 -23.26 -10.14
N HIS A 141 17.19 -23.89 -9.21
CA HIS A 141 18.31 -24.81 -9.46
C HIS A 141 18.46 -25.80 -8.29
N PHE A 142 19.24 -26.86 -8.52
CA PHE A 142 19.79 -27.69 -7.44
C PHE A 142 20.99 -26.99 -6.81
N GLU A 143 21.03 -26.93 -5.48
CA GLU A 143 22.17 -26.41 -4.72
C GLU A 143 22.88 -27.55 -3.98
N LEU A 144 24.20 -27.63 -4.16
CA LEU A 144 25.10 -28.55 -3.47
C LEU A 144 26.54 -28.01 -3.49
N GLU A 145 27.12 -27.61 -2.36
CA GLU A 145 28.50 -27.06 -2.34
C GLU A 145 29.59 -28.15 -2.32
N ASN A 146 29.32 -29.26 -1.64
CA ASN A 146 30.18 -30.43 -1.56
C ASN A 146 29.32 -31.71 -1.58
N ALA A 147 29.89 -32.83 -2.00
CA ALA A 147 29.15 -34.10 -2.13
C ALA A 147 28.47 -34.58 -0.82
N SER A 148 28.97 -34.15 0.34
CA SER A 148 28.40 -34.45 1.67
C SER A 148 27.27 -33.53 2.10
N ASP A 149 27.07 -32.41 1.41
CA ASP A 149 26.13 -31.39 1.84
C ASP A 149 24.67 -31.77 1.49
N PRO A 150 23.68 -31.10 2.12
CA PRO A 150 22.28 -31.29 1.77
C PRO A 150 22.02 -30.88 0.31
N PHE A 151 21.39 -31.77 -0.44
CA PHE A 151 20.96 -31.51 -1.81
C PHE A 151 19.57 -30.86 -1.77
N SER A 152 19.43 -29.64 -2.30
CA SER A 152 18.19 -28.84 -2.13
C SER A 152 17.81 -28.06 -3.39
N TYR A 153 16.56 -27.59 -3.45
CA TYR A 153 16.12 -26.60 -4.45
C TYR A 153 16.37 -25.18 -3.93
N LYS A 154 16.81 -24.29 -4.82
CA LYS A 154 16.98 -22.86 -4.56
C LYS A 154 16.56 -22.03 -5.77
N GLY A 155 16.13 -20.80 -5.53
CA GLY A 155 15.80 -19.80 -6.55
C GLY A 155 14.93 -18.69 -5.96
N VAL A 156 14.96 -17.49 -6.54
CA VAL A 156 14.22 -16.32 -6.00
C VAL A 156 12.72 -16.61 -6.02
N VAL A 157 12.14 -16.88 -7.19
CA VAL A 157 10.70 -17.15 -7.35
C VAL A 157 10.31 -18.46 -6.66
N PHE A 158 11.13 -19.50 -6.71
CA PHE A 158 10.86 -20.73 -5.96
C PHE A 158 10.64 -20.47 -4.47
N ASN A 159 11.54 -19.71 -3.83
CA ASN A 159 11.44 -19.39 -2.41
C ASN A 159 10.30 -18.40 -2.11
N GLU A 160 10.07 -17.42 -2.98
CA GLU A 160 8.95 -16.49 -2.88
C GLU A 160 7.62 -17.23 -2.90
N MET A 161 7.42 -18.12 -3.86
CA MET A 161 6.18 -18.88 -4.01
C MET A 161 5.99 -19.91 -2.88
N LYS A 162 7.05 -20.48 -2.30
CA LYS A 162 6.94 -21.24 -1.04
C LYS A 162 6.40 -20.37 0.09
N GLY A 163 6.82 -19.12 0.17
CA GLY A 163 6.27 -18.12 1.08
C GLY A 163 4.79 -17.82 0.78
N ALA A 164 4.45 -17.56 -0.49
CA ALA A 164 3.09 -17.25 -0.91
C ALA A 164 2.11 -18.40 -0.62
N TYR A 165 2.50 -19.65 -0.89
CA TYR A 165 1.70 -20.86 -0.62
C TYR A 165 1.55 -21.17 0.88
N SER A 166 2.31 -20.51 1.75
CA SER A 166 2.09 -20.60 3.20
C SER A 166 0.98 -19.65 3.70
N SER A 167 0.49 -18.73 2.86
CA SER A 167 -0.58 -17.79 3.21
C SER A 167 -1.95 -18.37 2.81
N PRO A 168 -2.86 -18.63 3.77
CA PRO A 168 -4.19 -19.18 3.47
C PRO A 168 -5.02 -18.23 2.60
N ASP A 169 -4.90 -16.91 2.77
CA ASP A 169 -5.62 -15.92 1.96
C ASP A 169 -5.15 -15.92 0.49
N THR A 170 -3.85 -16.13 0.25
CA THR A 170 -3.28 -16.27 -1.11
C THR A 170 -3.80 -17.55 -1.76
N LEU A 171 -3.73 -18.69 -1.06
CA LEU A 171 -4.27 -19.96 -1.54
C LEU A 171 -5.78 -19.88 -1.84
N LEU A 172 -6.54 -19.23 -0.95
CA LEU A 172 -7.96 -19.02 -1.15
C LEU A 172 -8.24 -18.26 -2.45
N SER A 173 -7.50 -17.17 -2.70
CA SER A 173 -7.66 -16.34 -3.89
C SER A 173 -7.35 -17.12 -5.17
N GLU A 174 -6.23 -17.85 -5.17
CA GLU A 174 -5.77 -18.65 -6.31
C GLU A 174 -6.74 -19.81 -6.60
N TYR A 175 -7.12 -20.59 -5.58
CA TYR A 175 -8.06 -21.71 -5.75
C TYR A 175 -9.47 -21.24 -6.10
N SER A 176 -9.91 -20.07 -5.63
CA SER A 176 -11.17 -19.46 -6.06
C SER A 176 -11.14 -19.17 -7.56
N LEU A 177 -10.05 -18.60 -8.07
CA LEU A 177 -9.89 -18.34 -9.51
C LEU A 177 -9.86 -19.65 -10.32
N GLN A 178 -9.00 -20.59 -9.96
CA GLN A 178 -8.87 -21.89 -10.66
C GLN A 178 -10.18 -22.68 -10.67
N SER A 179 -10.98 -22.57 -9.60
CA SER A 179 -12.28 -23.23 -9.52
C SER A 179 -13.29 -22.72 -10.55
N LEU A 180 -13.21 -21.44 -10.90
CA LEU A 180 -14.10 -20.77 -11.85
C LEU A 180 -13.59 -20.92 -13.28
N PHE A 181 -12.29 -20.94 -13.50
CA PHE A 181 -11.70 -20.87 -14.84
C PHE A 181 -10.80 -22.07 -15.20
N PRO A 182 -11.26 -23.32 -15.05
CA PRO A 182 -10.42 -24.50 -15.24
C PRO A 182 -9.99 -24.75 -16.70
N ASP A 183 -10.67 -24.16 -17.69
CA ASP A 183 -10.48 -24.49 -19.12
C ASP A 183 -9.63 -23.46 -19.88
N ASN A 184 -9.07 -22.45 -19.19
CA ASN A 184 -8.19 -21.45 -19.79
C ASN A 184 -6.98 -21.13 -18.89
N ALA A 185 -6.21 -20.10 -19.24
CA ALA A 185 -4.95 -19.76 -18.56
C ALA A 185 -5.10 -19.50 -17.04
N TYR A 186 -6.28 -19.08 -16.58
CA TYR A 186 -6.56 -18.81 -15.16
C TYR A 186 -6.76 -20.08 -14.32
N GLY A 187 -6.79 -21.25 -14.96
CA GLY A 187 -6.75 -22.55 -14.28
C GLY A 187 -5.35 -22.93 -13.78
N PHE A 188 -4.33 -22.14 -14.13
CA PHE A 188 -2.95 -22.31 -13.70
C PHE A 188 -2.50 -21.13 -12.83
N ASP A 189 -1.47 -21.37 -12.02
CA ASP A 189 -0.82 -20.32 -11.24
C ASP A 189 0.32 -19.70 -12.07
N ALA A 190 0.12 -18.46 -12.51
CA ALA A 190 1.13 -17.69 -13.27
C ALA A 190 2.35 -17.29 -12.42
N GLY A 191 2.20 -17.18 -11.09
CA GLY A 191 3.26 -16.95 -10.13
C GLY A 191 4.13 -18.19 -9.92
N GLY A 192 3.51 -19.37 -9.97
CA GLY A 192 4.15 -20.68 -9.99
C GLY A 192 3.89 -21.49 -8.73
N ASP A 193 3.46 -22.74 -8.91
CA ASP A 193 3.34 -23.71 -7.83
C ASP A 193 4.73 -24.25 -7.48
N PRO A 194 5.22 -24.14 -6.23
CA PRO A 194 6.53 -24.67 -5.83
C PRO A 194 6.76 -26.15 -6.18
N ARG A 195 5.68 -26.92 -6.33
CA ARG A 195 5.76 -28.33 -6.74
C ARG A 195 6.03 -28.48 -8.24
N GLN A 196 5.67 -27.48 -9.05
CA GLN A 196 5.79 -27.46 -10.50
C GLN A 196 6.95 -26.60 -11.00
N ILE A 197 7.38 -25.57 -10.26
CA ILE A 197 8.52 -24.72 -10.63
C ILE A 197 9.76 -25.55 -11.01
N PRO A 198 10.15 -26.62 -10.27
CA PRO A 198 11.29 -27.47 -10.64
C PRO A 198 11.13 -28.28 -11.94
N ASN A 199 9.98 -28.22 -12.61
CA ASN A 199 9.78 -28.83 -13.92
C ASN A 199 10.09 -27.89 -15.08
N LEU A 200 10.29 -26.59 -14.82
CA LEU A 200 10.63 -25.61 -15.84
C LEU A 200 12.06 -25.82 -16.35
N THR A 201 12.23 -25.95 -17.66
CA THR A 201 13.56 -25.97 -18.29
C THR A 201 13.99 -24.58 -18.77
N TYR A 202 15.30 -24.39 -18.90
CA TYR A 202 15.86 -23.16 -19.47
C TYR A 202 15.36 -22.91 -20.90
N GLU A 203 15.18 -23.97 -21.69
CA GLU A 203 14.70 -23.90 -23.07
C GLU A 203 13.24 -23.44 -23.13
N GLN A 204 12.38 -23.92 -22.22
CA GLN A 204 11.00 -23.46 -22.08
C GLN A 204 10.95 -21.98 -21.69
N PHE A 205 11.73 -21.60 -20.68
CA PHE A 205 11.89 -20.22 -20.23
C PHE A 205 12.32 -19.28 -21.37
N HIS A 206 13.37 -19.63 -22.11
CA HIS A 206 13.86 -18.84 -23.23
C HIS A 206 12.85 -18.79 -24.39
N SER A 207 12.17 -19.91 -24.67
CA SER A 207 11.13 -19.98 -25.71
C SER A 207 9.92 -19.09 -25.37
N PHE A 208 9.54 -19.05 -24.09
CA PHE A 208 8.44 -18.19 -23.62
C PHE A 208 8.74 -16.71 -23.84
N HIS A 209 9.97 -16.25 -23.53
CA HIS A 209 10.40 -14.87 -23.85
C HIS A 209 10.31 -14.62 -25.36
N LYS A 210 10.96 -15.46 -26.16
CA LYS A 210 10.98 -15.33 -27.62
C LYS A 210 9.57 -15.26 -28.23
N ARG A 211 8.61 -16.00 -27.67
CA ARG A 211 7.22 -16.04 -28.13
C ARG A 211 6.43 -14.81 -27.70
N TYR A 212 6.43 -14.47 -26.41
CA TYR A 212 5.48 -13.50 -25.86
C TYR A 212 6.06 -12.09 -25.69
N TYR A 213 7.38 -11.91 -25.56
CA TYR A 213 8.06 -10.62 -25.39
C TYR A 213 8.41 -9.96 -26.73
N HIS A 214 7.50 -10.08 -27.69
CA HIS A 214 7.66 -9.52 -29.03
C HIS A 214 6.73 -8.31 -29.22
N PRO A 215 7.17 -7.22 -29.90
CA PRO A 215 6.35 -6.01 -30.07
C PRO A 215 4.94 -6.22 -30.63
N SER A 216 4.73 -7.24 -31.46
CA SER A 216 3.39 -7.58 -31.99
C SER A 216 2.40 -8.04 -30.92
N ASN A 217 2.87 -8.41 -29.73
CA ASN A 217 2.08 -8.85 -28.57
C ASN A 217 2.08 -7.81 -27.42
N THR A 218 2.47 -6.58 -27.72
CA THR A 218 2.73 -5.55 -26.70
C THR A 218 1.70 -4.42 -26.72
N ARG A 219 1.33 -3.96 -25.52
CA ARG A 219 0.59 -2.71 -25.28
C ARG A 219 1.51 -1.71 -24.58
N ILE A 220 1.69 -0.53 -25.18
CA ILE A 220 2.63 0.50 -24.68
C ILE A 220 1.85 1.73 -24.21
N TYR A 221 2.11 2.19 -23.00
CA TYR A 221 1.33 3.25 -22.37
C TYR A 221 2.22 4.43 -21.97
N PHE A 222 1.70 5.64 -22.17
CA PHE A 222 2.27 6.89 -21.66
C PHE A 222 1.18 7.77 -21.04
N TYR A 223 1.55 8.48 -19.99
CA TYR A 223 0.75 9.48 -19.31
C TYR A 223 1.65 10.61 -18.78
N GLY A 224 1.21 11.85 -18.91
CA GLY A 224 1.87 13.02 -18.30
C GLY A 224 1.97 14.23 -19.23
N ASP A 225 2.77 15.19 -18.79
CA ASP A 225 3.06 16.48 -19.42
C ASP A 225 4.31 16.48 -20.34
N ASP A 226 4.97 15.33 -20.53
CA ASP A 226 6.12 15.21 -21.44
C ASP A 226 5.70 15.30 -22.92
N ASP A 227 6.65 15.66 -23.79
CA ASP A 227 6.41 15.82 -25.23
C ASP A 227 5.94 14.50 -25.89
N PRO A 228 4.71 14.45 -26.42
CA PRO A 228 4.19 13.25 -27.06
C PRO A 228 5.01 12.74 -28.25
N ASP A 229 5.76 13.62 -28.93
CA ASP A 229 6.58 13.22 -30.08
C ASP A 229 7.81 12.42 -29.67
N GLU A 230 8.42 12.78 -28.54
CA GLU A 230 9.57 12.05 -27.98
C GLU A 230 9.14 10.65 -27.51
N ARG A 231 7.89 10.46 -27.06
CA ARG A 231 7.33 9.12 -26.73
C ARG A 231 7.43 8.19 -27.93
N LEU A 232 6.90 8.62 -29.09
CA LEU A 232 6.89 7.84 -30.32
C LEU A 232 8.30 7.56 -30.83
N LYS A 233 9.16 8.59 -30.84
CA LYS A 233 10.54 8.49 -31.30
C LYS A 233 11.36 7.49 -30.48
N ARG A 234 11.25 7.53 -29.15
CA ARG A 234 11.99 6.64 -28.23
C ARG A 234 11.55 5.20 -28.40
N VAL A 235 10.24 4.94 -28.43
CA VAL A 235 9.72 3.59 -28.62
C VAL A 235 10.10 3.04 -30.00
N ASN A 236 9.96 3.83 -31.07
CA ASN A 236 10.33 3.42 -32.43
C ASN A 236 11.82 3.03 -32.56
N ALA A 237 12.71 3.63 -31.76
CA ALA A 237 14.13 3.29 -31.77
C ALA A 237 14.39 1.81 -31.42
N TYR A 238 13.48 1.17 -30.67
CA TYR A 238 13.49 -0.25 -30.38
C TYR A 238 12.62 -1.05 -31.35
N LEU A 239 11.39 -0.60 -31.61
CA LEU A 239 10.43 -1.41 -32.38
C LEU A 239 10.81 -1.58 -33.86
N ARG A 240 11.57 -0.66 -34.44
CA ARG A 240 12.00 -0.73 -35.85
C ARG A 240 12.87 -1.95 -36.18
N ASP A 241 13.53 -2.52 -35.17
CA ASP A 241 14.44 -3.65 -35.29
C ASP A 241 13.69 -5.00 -35.41
N PHE A 242 12.37 -5.01 -35.18
CA PHE A 242 11.52 -6.20 -35.22
C PHE A 242 10.67 -6.25 -36.49
N ASP A 243 10.41 -7.45 -36.98
CA ASP A 243 9.44 -7.72 -38.05
C ASP A 243 8.13 -8.25 -37.45
N PRO A 244 6.97 -8.08 -38.10
CA PRO A 244 5.70 -8.52 -37.53
C PRO A 244 5.65 -10.05 -37.40
N VAL A 245 5.11 -10.54 -36.29
CA VAL A 245 4.90 -11.98 -36.02
C VAL A 245 3.48 -12.19 -35.51
N GLU A 246 2.85 -13.26 -35.97
CA GLU A 246 1.57 -13.73 -35.44
C GLU A 246 1.80 -14.56 -34.18
N ILE A 247 1.19 -14.15 -33.06
CA ILE A 247 1.39 -14.76 -31.75
C ILE A 247 0.02 -15.13 -31.18
N ASP A 248 -0.26 -16.43 -31.11
CA ASP A 248 -1.42 -16.93 -30.38
C ASP A 248 -1.18 -16.74 -28.87
N SER A 249 -1.79 -15.71 -28.34
CA SER A 249 -1.77 -15.28 -26.93
C SER A 249 -3.18 -14.99 -26.41
N GLU A 250 -4.21 -15.38 -27.18
CA GLU A 250 -5.61 -15.09 -26.84
C GLU A 250 -6.02 -15.81 -25.55
N ILE A 251 -6.70 -15.07 -24.66
CA ILE A 251 -7.34 -15.66 -23.48
C ILE A 251 -8.76 -16.09 -23.85
N ARG A 252 -8.93 -17.40 -24.07
CA ARG A 252 -10.22 -17.99 -24.42
C ARG A 252 -11.24 -17.81 -23.29
N LEU A 253 -12.49 -17.61 -23.67
CA LEU A 253 -13.60 -17.55 -22.72
C LEU A 253 -13.80 -18.92 -22.05
N GLN A 254 -13.98 -18.88 -20.73
CA GLN A 254 -14.44 -20.01 -19.95
C GLN A 254 -15.92 -20.27 -20.26
N ILE A 255 -16.23 -21.52 -20.58
CA ILE A 255 -17.59 -21.96 -20.85
C ILE A 255 -18.36 -22.06 -19.52
N PRO A 256 -19.55 -21.45 -19.40
CA PRO A 256 -20.39 -21.58 -18.21
C PRO A 256 -20.72 -23.06 -17.89
N SER A 257 -20.66 -23.42 -16.61
CA SER A 257 -21.01 -24.75 -16.13
C SER A 257 -22.52 -24.83 -15.97
N SER A 258 -23.13 -25.99 -16.26
CA SER A 258 -24.57 -26.21 -16.03
C SER A 258 -24.92 -26.48 -14.57
N GLU A 259 -23.93 -26.77 -13.73
CA GLU A 259 -24.10 -27.11 -12.32
C GLU A 259 -23.05 -26.42 -11.44
N SER A 260 -23.44 -26.13 -10.20
CA SER A 260 -22.55 -25.60 -9.18
C SER A 260 -21.63 -26.69 -8.64
N ARG A 261 -20.40 -26.33 -8.30
CA ARG A 261 -19.36 -27.29 -7.85
C ARG A 261 -18.91 -27.00 -6.43
N ARG A 262 -18.37 -28.01 -5.75
CA ARG A 262 -17.74 -27.87 -4.44
C ARG A 262 -16.30 -28.36 -4.50
N LEU A 263 -15.38 -27.56 -3.96
CA LEU A 263 -13.96 -27.90 -3.87
C LEU A 263 -13.53 -27.83 -2.41
N ILE A 264 -12.74 -28.81 -2.00
CA ILE A 264 -12.09 -28.85 -0.69
C ILE A 264 -10.58 -28.87 -0.94
N ARG A 265 -9.85 -27.97 -0.28
CA ARG A 265 -8.39 -27.88 -0.35
C ARG A 265 -7.83 -27.70 1.05
N PRO A 266 -6.71 -28.36 1.39
CA PRO A 266 -6.05 -28.12 2.67
C PRO A 266 -5.19 -26.86 2.60
N PHE A 267 -4.90 -26.26 3.74
CA PHE A 267 -3.83 -25.28 3.92
C PHE A 267 -3.03 -25.59 5.19
N MET A 268 -1.78 -25.14 5.23
CA MET A 268 -0.91 -25.36 6.39
C MET A 268 -1.44 -24.62 7.62
N ALA A 269 -1.71 -25.36 8.69
CA ALA A 269 -2.13 -24.78 9.97
C ALA A 269 -1.10 -25.08 11.06
N GLY A 270 -0.81 -24.09 11.91
CA GLY A 270 0.01 -24.26 13.11
C GLY A 270 -0.84 -24.56 14.34
N ASP A 271 -0.23 -25.22 15.32
CA ASP A 271 -0.82 -25.44 16.65
C ASP A 271 -0.63 -24.16 17.50
N GLU A 272 -1.33 -23.10 17.11
CA GLU A 272 -1.25 -21.81 17.80
C GLU A 272 -2.21 -21.79 19.00
N ASN A 273 -1.66 -21.69 20.20
CA ASN A 273 -2.38 -21.44 21.45
C ASN A 273 -3.34 -22.53 21.96
N GLY A 274 -3.33 -23.74 21.38
CA GLY A 274 -4.14 -24.87 21.85
C GLY A 274 -5.63 -24.79 21.50
N GLU A 275 -6.02 -23.89 20.59
CA GLU A 275 -7.34 -23.90 19.94
C GLU A 275 -7.26 -24.65 18.61
N ALA A 276 -8.32 -25.37 18.25
CA ALA A 276 -8.37 -26.05 16.95
C ALA A 276 -8.32 -25.00 15.82
N PRO A 277 -7.43 -25.15 14.83
CA PRO A 277 -7.34 -24.20 13.74
C PRO A 277 -8.66 -24.17 12.96
N LYS A 278 -9.05 -22.99 12.50
CA LYS A 278 -10.30 -22.77 11.75
C LYS A 278 -10.02 -22.57 10.27
N GLY A 279 -10.99 -22.93 9.43
CA GLY A 279 -10.88 -22.83 7.99
C GLY A 279 -11.41 -21.53 7.40
N MET A 280 -11.48 -21.52 6.08
CA MET A 280 -12.11 -20.47 5.28
C MET A 280 -13.08 -21.10 4.29
N VAL A 281 -14.22 -20.44 4.05
CA VAL A 281 -15.21 -20.91 3.08
C VAL A 281 -15.66 -19.73 2.23
N THR A 282 -15.60 -19.88 0.90
CA THR A 282 -16.09 -18.87 -0.06
C THR A 282 -17.05 -19.47 -1.06
N LEU A 283 -18.02 -18.65 -1.49
CA LEU A 283 -18.82 -18.88 -2.67
C LEU A 283 -18.31 -17.94 -3.77
N ASN A 284 -18.09 -18.49 -4.95
CA ASN A 284 -17.49 -17.80 -6.09
C ASN A 284 -18.40 -17.95 -7.32
N TRP A 285 -18.53 -16.89 -8.11
CA TRP A 285 -19.31 -16.88 -9.35
C TRP A 285 -18.49 -16.30 -10.49
N MET A 286 -18.53 -16.94 -11.65
CA MET A 286 -18.13 -16.33 -12.92
C MET A 286 -19.33 -15.55 -13.47
N LEU A 287 -19.12 -14.29 -13.83
CA LEU A 287 -20.18 -13.38 -14.24
C LEU A 287 -20.18 -13.17 -15.78
N THR A 288 -19.88 -11.96 -16.24
CA THR A 288 -19.87 -11.58 -17.66
C THR A 288 -18.45 -11.23 -18.14
N GLN A 289 -18.29 -10.93 -19.42
CA GLN A 289 -17.03 -10.41 -19.97
C GLN A 289 -16.77 -8.99 -19.46
N THR A 290 -15.50 -8.67 -19.18
CA THR A 290 -15.12 -7.33 -18.68
C THR A 290 -15.33 -6.22 -19.70
N THR A 291 -15.42 -6.57 -20.99
CA THR A 291 -15.65 -5.63 -22.10
C THR A 291 -17.08 -5.12 -22.19
N ASP A 292 -18.02 -5.66 -21.41
CA ASP A 292 -19.35 -5.05 -21.22
C ASP A 292 -19.25 -3.92 -20.18
N VAL A 293 -18.95 -2.72 -20.67
CA VAL A 293 -18.61 -1.52 -19.89
C VAL A 293 -19.72 -1.14 -18.91
N GLU A 294 -20.96 -1.10 -19.37
CA GLU A 294 -22.10 -0.72 -18.53
C GLU A 294 -22.33 -1.74 -17.42
N THR A 295 -22.30 -3.04 -17.75
CA THR A 295 -22.44 -4.09 -16.74
C THR A 295 -21.26 -4.09 -15.77
N ASN A 296 -20.04 -3.81 -16.22
CA ASN A 296 -18.85 -3.71 -15.38
C ASN A 296 -19.02 -2.61 -14.31
N PHE A 297 -19.37 -1.38 -14.72
CA PHE A 297 -19.66 -0.29 -13.77
C PHE A 297 -20.84 -0.62 -12.86
N ALA A 298 -21.92 -1.22 -13.38
CA ALA A 298 -23.07 -1.61 -12.58
C ALA A 298 -22.71 -2.68 -11.54
N LEU A 299 -21.81 -3.61 -11.85
CA LEU A 299 -21.32 -4.61 -10.92
C LEU A 299 -20.43 -4.00 -9.83
N HIS A 300 -19.61 -3.00 -10.12
CA HIS A 300 -18.88 -2.26 -9.08
C HIS A 300 -19.83 -1.54 -8.10
N ILE A 301 -20.94 -1.00 -8.60
CA ILE A 301 -21.98 -0.41 -7.74
C ILE A 301 -22.67 -1.51 -6.91
N LEU A 302 -23.01 -2.65 -7.51
CA LEU A 302 -23.64 -3.77 -6.82
C LEU A 302 -22.72 -4.40 -5.75
N ASP A 303 -21.43 -4.56 -6.03
CA ASP A 303 -20.43 -5.00 -5.07
C ASP A 303 -20.39 -4.07 -3.84
N TYR A 304 -20.36 -2.75 -4.06
CA TYR A 304 -20.42 -1.80 -2.97
C TYR A 304 -21.74 -1.86 -2.19
N ILE A 305 -22.88 -2.09 -2.87
CA ILE A 305 -24.16 -2.35 -2.20
C ILE A 305 -24.04 -3.56 -1.30
N LEU A 306 -23.52 -4.69 -1.78
CA LEU A 306 -23.50 -5.98 -1.06
C LEU A 306 -22.47 -6.01 0.08
N LEU A 307 -21.28 -5.44 -0.10
CA LEU A 307 -20.14 -5.60 0.80
C LEU A 307 -19.45 -4.28 1.23
N GLY A 308 -19.66 -3.19 0.50
CA GLY A 308 -18.85 -1.96 0.59
C GLY A 308 -18.98 -1.15 1.88
N MET A 309 -20.12 -1.22 2.57
CA MET A 309 -20.40 -0.51 3.83
C MET A 309 -20.55 -1.51 4.99
N PRO A 310 -20.24 -1.12 6.25
CA PRO A 310 -20.56 -1.95 7.41
C PRO A 310 -22.05 -2.34 7.49
N GLY A 311 -22.94 -1.46 7.02
CA GLY A 311 -24.38 -1.72 6.92
C GLY A 311 -24.83 -2.41 5.64
N SER A 312 -23.91 -2.74 4.71
CA SER A 312 -24.25 -3.45 3.48
C SER A 312 -24.86 -4.82 3.82
N PRO A 313 -25.99 -5.20 3.20
CA PRO A 313 -26.82 -6.31 3.68
C PRO A 313 -26.11 -7.67 3.70
N LEU A 314 -25.29 -7.98 2.69
CA LEU A 314 -24.58 -9.28 2.65
C LEU A 314 -23.43 -9.31 3.66
N ARG A 315 -22.62 -8.26 3.73
CA ARG A 315 -21.57 -8.13 4.76
C ARG A 315 -22.15 -8.21 6.16
N LYS A 316 -23.23 -7.48 6.43
CA LYS A 316 -23.92 -7.49 7.73
C LYS A 316 -24.43 -8.89 8.07
N ALA A 317 -25.09 -9.58 7.13
CA ALA A 317 -25.58 -10.94 7.34
C ALA A 317 -24.45 -11.92 7.66
N LEU A 318 -23.31 -11.82 6.95
CA LEU A 318 -22.12 -12.64 7.18
C LEU A 318 -21.53 -12.43 8.57
N ILE A 319 -21.28 -11.17 8.96
CA ILE A 319 -20.68 -10.84 10.27
C ILE A 319 -21.64 -11.15 11.43
N ASP A 320 -22.91 -10.75 11.32
CA ASP A 320 -23.90 -10.95 12.41
C ASP A 320 -24.26 -12.43 12.62
N SER A 321 -23.94 -13.30 11.66
CA SER A 321 -24.20 -14.75 11.80
C SER A 321 -23.37 -15.41 12.90
N GLY A 322 -22.21 -14.83 13.24
CA GLY A 322 -21.24 -15.44 14.15
C GLY A 322 -20.64 -16.77 13.66
N LEU A 323 -20.81 -17.14 12.38
CA LEU A 323 -20.29 -18.38 11.81
C LEU A 323 -18.77 -18.35 11.58
N GLY A 324 -18.19 -17.16 11.50
CA GLY A 324 -16.76 -16.94 11.26
C GLY A 324 -16.31 -15.61 11.87
N GLU A 325 -15.02 -15.34 11.79
CA GLU A 325 -14.37 -14.22 12.48
C GLU A 325 -14.33 -12.95 11.63
N ASP A 326 -14.21 -13.11 10.31
CA ASP A 326 -14.14 -12.00 9.36
C ASP A 326 -14.56 -12.45 7.96
N ILE A 327 -14.75 -11.50 7.04
CA ILE A 327 -15.07 -11.77 5.63
C ILE A 327 -13.88 -12.45 4.94
N ALA A 328 -14.19 -13.41 4.07
CA ALA A 328 -13.29 -13.99 3.09
C ALA A 328 -13.80 -13.75 1.67
N GLY A 329 -12.93 -13.88 0.67
CA GLY A 329 -13.25 -13.55 -0.72
C GLY A 329 -13.19 -12.05 -0.97
N GLY A 330 -12.51 -11.64 -2.04
CA GLY A 330 -12.19 -10.24 -2.33
C GLY A 330 -13.34 -9.39 -2.88
N GLY A 331 -14.57 -9.91 -2.94
CA GLY A 331 -15.67 -9.27 -3.65
C GLY A 331 -15.54 -9.44 -5.16
N LEU A 332 -15.80 -8.36 -5.91
CA LEU A 332 -15.72 -8.34 -7.37
C LEU A 332 -14.28 -8.29 -7.90
N GLY A 333 -13.89 -9.26 -8.73
CA GLY A 333 -12.69 -9.21 -9.57
C GLY A 333 -13.04 -8.91 -11.02
N SER A 334 -12.71 -7.71 -11.51
CA SER A 334 -13.09 -7.22 -12.85
C SER A 334 -11.92 -7.05 -13.84
N GLU A 335 -10.69 -7.38 -13.43
CA GLU A 335 -9.47 -7.13 -14.23
C GLU A 335 -9.07 -8.29 -15.18
N LEU A 336 -9.85 -9.37 -15.19
CA LEU A 336 -9.67 -10.54 -16.05
C LEU A 336 -10.64 -10.54 -17.24
N ARG A 337 -10.47 -11.47 -18.19
CA ARG A 337 -11.30 -11.59 -19.40
C ARG A 337 -12.79 -11.68 -19.08
N GLN A 338 -13.13 -12.45 -18.04
CA GLN A 338 -14.47 -12.56 -17.48
C GLN A 338 -14.42 -12.16 -16.01
N ILE A 339 -15.37 -11.31 -15.62
CA ILE A 339 -15.54 -10.81 -14.26
C ILE A 339 -15.95 -11.98 -13.36
N TYR A 340 -15.45 -12.00 -12.13
CA TYR A 340 -15.90 -12.93 -11.09
C TYR A 340 -16.26 -12.19 -9.81
N PHE A 341 -16.97 -12.88 -8.91
CA PHE A 341 -17.28 -12.38 -7.58
C PHE A 341 -17.04 -13.49 -6.56
N SER A 342 -16.39 -13.18 -5.44
CA SER A 342 -16.07 -14.12 -4.37
C SER A 342 -16.38 -13.53 -3.00
N THR A 343 -17.11 -14.26 -2.16
CA THR A 343 -17.40 -13.83 -0.78
C THR A 343 -17.62 -15.04 0.14
N GLY A 344 -17.37 -14.85 1.43
CA GLY A 344 -17.58 -15.86 2.45
C GLY A 344 -17.01 -15.44 3.81
N LEU A 345 -16.53 -16.41 4.59
CA LEU A 345 -15.98 -16.17 5.93
C LEU A 345 -14.63 -16.88 6.14
N LYS A 346 -13.75 -16.25 6.89
CA LYS A 346 -12.53 -16.85 7.47
C LYS A 346 -12.67 -17.00 8.97
N GLY A 347 -11.92 -17.95 9.55
CA GLY A 347 -12.08 -18.30 10.96
C GLY A 347 -13.39 -19.07 11.21
N ILE A 348 -13.81 -19.89 10.24
CA ILE A 348 -15.04 -20.69 10.29
C ILE A 348 -14.72 -22.17 10.57
N GLU A 349 -15.54 -22.84 11.38
CA GLU A 349 -15.54 -24.30 11.45
C GLU A 349 -16.04 -24.86 10.11
N THR A 350 -15.22 -25.62 9.38
CA THR A 350 -15.51 -26.01 7.99
C THR A 350 -16.78 -26.85 7.85
N GLY A 351 -17.18 -27.57 8.90
CA GLY A 351 -18.48 -28.26 8.98
C GLY A 351 -19.71 -27.33 8.91
N ASN A 352 -19.54 -26.01 9.12
CA ASN A 352 -20.60 -25.02 8.95
C ASN A 352 -20.68 -24.44 7.51
N ALA A 353 -19.94 -25.00 6.54
CA ALA A 353 -19.96 -24.53 5.15
C ALA A 353 -21.37 -24.49 4.54
N ASP A 354 -22.22 -25.50 4.78
CA ASP A 354 -23.59 -25.53 4.26
C ASP A 354 -24.46 -24.41 4.87
N LYS A 355 -24.22 -24.06 6.14
CA LYS A 355 -24.92 -22.95 6.82
C LYS A 355 -24.51 -21.61 6.20
N LEU A 356 -23.21 -21.43 5.92
CA LEU A 356 -22.72 -20.24 5.25
C LEU A 356 -23.30 -20.11 3.83
N GLU A 357 -23.28 -21.19 3.05
CA GLU A 357 -23.85 -21.21 1.71
C GLU A 357 -25.34 -20.86 1.73
N THR A 358 -26.10 -21.45 2.64
CA THR A 358 -27.52 -21.13 2.85
C THR A 358 -27.71 -19.65 3.21
N LEU A 359 -26.91 -19.13 4.15
CA LEU A 359 -26.97 -17.74 4.59
C LEU A 359 -26.74 -16.76 3.43
N VAL A 360 -25.71 -16.99 2.61
CA VAL A 360 -25.39 -16.14 1.46
C VAL A 360 -26.54 -16.17 0.44
N LEU A 361 -26.99 -17.36 0.02
CA LEU A 361 -28.03 -17.51 -1.00
C LEU A 361 -29.38 -16.97 -0.55
N GLU A 362 -29.80 -17.22 0.69
CA GLU A 362 -31.07 -16.68 1.21
C GLU A 362 -30.99 -15.17 1.43
N THR A 363 -29.83 -14.62 1.78
CA THR A 363 -29.64 -13.16 1.84
C THR A 363 -29.79 -12.54 0.45
N LEU A 364 -29.11 -13.08 -0.57
CA LEU A 364 -29.25 -12.61 -1.96
C LEU A 364 -30.69 -12.75 -2.47
N LYS A 365 -31.35 -13.87 -2.20
CA LYS A 365 -32.76 -14.12 -2.56
C LYS A 365 -33.72 -13.16 -1.87
N LYS A 366 -33.48 -12.84 -0.60
CA LYS A 366 -34.25 -11.81 0.11
C LYS A 366 -34.06 -10.44 -0.52
N LEU A 367 -32.83 -10.06 -0.89
CA LEU A 367 -32.56 -8.79 -1.57
C LEU A 367 -33.25 -8.72 -2.93
N ALA A 368 -33.18 -9.78 -3.74
CA ALA A 368 -33.83 -9.85 -5.05
C ALA A 368 -35.37 -9.76 -4.95
N ARG A 369 -35.99 -10.31 -3.90
CA ARG A 369 -37.46 -10.35 -3.74
C ARG A 369 -38.03 -9.16 -2.98
N SER A 370 -37.38 -8.75 -1.90
CA SER A 370 -37.86 -7.72 -0.97
C SER A 370 -37.33 -6.33 -1.29
N GLY A 371 -36.37 -6.22 -2.21
CA GLY A 371 -35.77 -4.95 -2.60
C GLY A 371 -34.56 -4.56 -1.76
N ILE A 372 -33.75 -3.69 -2.33
CA ILE A 372 -32.65 -3.00 -1.67
C ILE A 372 -33.15 -1.62 -1.22
N ASP A 373 -32.80 -1.24 0.00
CA ASP A 373 -33.07 0.09 0.55
C ASP A 373 -32.62 1.21 -0.42
N ALA A 374 -33.50 2.16 -0.70
CA ALA A 374 -33.25 3.19 -1.70
C ALA A 374 -32.06 4.08 -1.35
N GLU A 375 -31.88 4.41 -0.07
CA GLU A 375 -30.75 5.22 0.38
C GLU A 375 -29.42 4.47 0.27
N THR A 376 -29.43 3.13 0.40
CA THR A 376 -28.27 2.27 0.14
C THR A 376 -27.87 2.30 -1.34
N LYS A 377 -28.84 2.27 -2.26
CA LYS A 377 -28.60 2.42 -3.70
C LYS A 377 -28.01 3.80 -4.04
N GLU A 378 -28.58 4.86 -3.47
CA GLU A 378 -28.09 6.24 -3.65
C GLU A 378 -26.66 6.40 -3.10
N ALA A 379 -26.37 5.87 -1.92
CA ALA A 379 -25.03 5.92 -1.31
C ALA A 379 -23.97 5.18 -2.15
N ALA A 380 -24.32 4.03 -2.72
CA ALA A 380 -23.42 3.27 -3.59
C ALA A 380 -23.12 4.01 -4.89
N LEU A 381 -24.14 4.55 -5.56
CA LEU A 381 -23.98 5.36 -6.77
C LEU A 381 -23.09 6.59 -6.52
N ASN A 382 -23.38 7.35 -5.45
CA ASN A 382 -22.58 8.51 -5.07
C ASN A 382 -21.12 8.11 -4.77
N THR A 383 -20.90 7.04 -4.01
CA THR A 383 -19.55 6.63 -3.61
C THR A 383 -18.71 6.18 -4.81
N ILE A 384 -19.27 5.39 -5.72
CA ILE A 384 -18.54 4.92 -6.91
C ILE A 384 -18.23 6.09 -7.85
N GLU A 385 -19.21 6.96 -8.11
CA GLU A 385 -18.98 8.17 -8.90
C GLU A 385 -17.92 9.07 -8.26
N PHE A 386 -18.01 9.31 -6.95
CA PHE A 386 -17.05 10.13 -6.22
C PHE A 386 -15.63 9.56 -6.35
N ARG A 387 -15.45 8.24 -6.16
CA ARG A 387 -14.13 7.58 -6.30
C ARG A 387 -13.56 7.73 -7.71
N LEU A 388 -14.39 7.59 -8.74
CA LEU A 388 -13.97 7.73 -10.13
C LEU A 388 -13.54 9.16 -10.46
N ARG A 389 -14.28 10.17 -9.99
CA ARG A 389 -13.93 11.59 -10.15
C ARG A 389 -12.71 12.00 -9.33
N GLU A 390 -12.63 11.54 -8.08
CA GLU A 390 -11.53 11.86 -7.16
C GLU A 390 -10.21 11.28 -7.66
N ASN A 391 -10.27 10.04 -8.14
CA ASN A 391 -9.12 9.25 -8.59
C ASN A 391 -7.93 9.42 -7.62
N ASN A 392 -8.21 9.35 -6.32
CA ASN A 392 -7.22 9.54 -5.26
C ASN A 392 -6.52 8.21 -4.99
N THR A 393 -5.35 8.06 -5.60
CA THR A 393 -4.51 6.87 -5.55
C THR A 393 -3.46 6.94 -4.43
N GLY A 394 -3.55 7.94 -3.54
CA GLY A 394 -2.55 8.17 -2.50
C GLY A 394 -1.16 8.41 -3.10
N SER A 395 -0.17 7.59 -2.71
CA SER A 395 1.19 7.64 -3.25
C SER A 395 1.36 6.86 -4.56
N PHE A 396 0.39 6.05 -4.96
CA PHE A 396 0.44 5.32 -6.22
C PHE A 396 0.18 6.30 -7.38
N PRO A 397 0.96 6.31 -8.47
CA PRO A 397 0.76 7.29 -9.55
C PRO A 397 -0.63 7.18 -10.20
N ARG A 398 -1.30 8.32 -10.39
CA ARG A 398 -2.61 8.39 -11.08
C ARG A 398 -2.53 7.81 -12.49
N GLY A 399 -1.50 8.17 -13.24
CA GLY A 399 -1.25 7.64 -14.58
C GLY A 399 -1.14 6.12 -14.63
N LEU A 400 -0.63 5.48 -13.57
CA LEU A 400 -0.49 4.03 -13.49
C LEU A 400 -1.82 3.35 -13.18
N SER A 401 -2.65 3.94 -12.30
CA SER A 401 -4.03 3.48 -12.09
C SER A 401 -4.85 3.53 -13.39
N LEU A 402 -4.70 4.59 -14.18
CA LEU A 402 -5.34 4.71 -15.50
C LEU A 402 -4.79 3.69 -16.51
N MET A 403 -3.48 3.40 -16.49
CA MET A 403 -2.89 2.33 -17.31
C MET A 403 -3.56 0.98 -17.01
N LEU A 404 -3.61 0.58 -15.73
CA LEU A 404 -4.19 -0.70 -15.33
C LEU A 404 -5.68 -0.78 -15.70
N ARG A 405 -6.45 0.30 -15.50
CA ARG A 405 -7.85 0.37 -15.93
C ARG A 405 -8.02 0.27 -17.45
N SER A 406 -7.12 0.86 -18.23
CA SER A 406 -7.15 0.72 -19.70
C SER A 406 -6.89 -0.72 -20.15
N LEU A 407 -5.96 -1.41 -19.47
CA LEU A 407 -5.59 -2.79 -19.77
C LEU A 407 -6.74 -3.78 -19.54
N THR A 408 -7.68 -3.46 -18.64
CA THR A 408 -8.88 -4.27 -18.37
C THR A 408 -9.68 -4.57 -19.64
N THR A 409 -9.77 -3.65 -20.60
CA THR A 409 -10.42 -3.91 -21.90
C THR A 409 -9.41 -4.08 -23.03
N TRP A 410 -8.30 -3.35 -22.97
CA TRP A 410 -7.31 -3.29 -24.05
C TRP A 410 -6.53 -4.59 -24.28
N LEU A 411 -6.25 -5.35 -23.20
CA LEU A 411 -5.56 -6.64 -23.30
C LEU A 411 -6.37 -7.67 -24.12
N TYR A 412 -7.69 -7.50 -24.14
CA TYR A 412 -8.64 -8.38 -24.83
C TYR A 412 -9.19 -7.75 -26.11
N ASP A 413 -8.35 -6.93 -26.75
CA ASP A 413 -8.56 -6.39 -28.09
C ASP A 413 -9.82 -5.50 -28.22
N SER A 414 -10.24 -4.88 -27.11
CA SER A 414 -11.33 -3.91 -27.04
C SER A 414 -10.81 -2.47 -26.84
N ASN A 415 -11.72 -1.49 -26.84
CA ASN A 415 -11.38 -0.07 -26.73
C ASN A 415 -10.68 0.23 -25.38
N PRO A 416 -9.43 0.74 -25.39
CA PRO A 416 -8.68 1.03 -24.16
C PRO A 416 -9.25 2.19 -23.34
N LEU A 417 -10.08 3.05 -23.96
CA LEU A 417 -10.64 4.23 -23.29
C LEU A 417 -11.97 3.96 -22.60
N ALA A 418 -12.56 2.78 -22.81
CA ALA A 418 -13.95 2.49 -22.47
C ALA A 418 -14.28 2.58 -20.97
N LEU A 419 -13.30 2.23 -20.12
CA LEU A 419 -13.43 2.36 -18.66
C LEU A 419 -12.78 3.65 -18.11
N LEU A 420 -12.07 4.40 -18.96
CA LEU A 420 -11.49 5.70 -18.58
C LEU A 420 -12.54 6.81 -18.71
N ALA A 421 -13.31 6.82 -19.80
CA ALA A 421 -14.43 7.74 -20.04
C ALA A 421 -15.70 7.26 -19.32
N PHE A 422 -15.76 7.47 -18.01
CA PHE A 422 -16.76 6.86 -17.13
C PHE A 422 -18.08 7.65 -17.03
N GLU A 423 -18.13 8.93 -17.42
CA GLU A 423 -19.33 9.76 -17.19
C GLU A 423 -20.56 9.24 -17.95
N GLU A 424 -20.43 8.93 -19.24
CA GLU A 424 -21.55 8.46 -20.06
C GLU A 424 -22.09 7.08 -19.62
N PRO A 425 -21.25 6.05 -19.37
CA PRO A 425 -21.71 4.78 -18.81
C PRO A 425 -22.42 4.95 -17.47
N LEU A 426 -21.88 5.79 -16.57
CA LEU A 426 -22.50 6.04 -15.26
C LEU A 426 -23.86 6.74 -15.38
N GLU A 427 -24.00 7.72 -16.27
CA GLU A 427 -25.28 8.42 -16.45
C GLU A 427 -26.35 7.50 -17.08
N THR A 428 -25.92 6.59 -17.96
CA THR A 428 -26.78 5.53 -18.49
C THR A 428 -27.27 4.60 -17.36
N ILE A 429 -26.37 4.16 -16.48
CA ILE A 429 -26.74 3.32 -15.31
C ILE A 429 -27.70 4.07 -14.40
N LYS A 430 -27.41 5.33 -14.05
CA LYS A 430 -28.30 6.15 -13.21
C LYS A 430 -29.69 6.30 -13.84
N SER A 431 -29.76 6.52 -15.15
CA SER A 431 -31.02 6.62 -15.87
C SER A 431 -31.81 5.32 -15.84
N ARG A 432 -31.14 4.16 -15.99
CA ARG A 432 -31.78 2.84 -15.85
C ARG A 432 -32.25 2.56 -14.43
N VAL A 433 -31.46 2.91 -13.41
CA VAL A 433 -31.87 2.77 -11.99
C VAL A 433 -33.10 3.63 -11.68
N ARG A 434 -33.20 4.84 -12.26
CA ARG A 434 -34.40 5.70 -12.13
C ARG A 434 -35.61 5.11 -12.85
N ALA A 435 -35.42 4.53 -14.04
CA ALA A 435 -36.51 3.95 -14.83
C ALA A 435 -36.98 2.58 -14.30
N THR A 436 -36.08 1.80 -13.72
CA THR A 436 -36.31 0.44 -13.23
C THR A 436 -35.87 0.34 -11.76
N PRO A 437 -36.78 0.54 -10.79
CA PRO A 437 -36.45 0.49 -9.37
C PRO A 437 -35.82 -0.83 -8.90
N ALA A 438 -36.12 -1.94 -9.60
CA ALA A 438 -35.61 -3.29 -9.35
C ALA A 438 -34.31 -3.63 -10.12
N PHE A 439 -33.63 -2.64 -10.71
CA PHE A 439 -32.46 -2.87 -11.58
C PHE A 439 -31.37 -3.74 -10.93
N PHE A 440 -31.00 -3.45 -9.69
CA PHE A 440 -29.96 -4.22 -8.98
C PHE A 440 -30.50 -5.56 -8.46
N GLU A 441 -31.77 -5.61 -8.12
CA GLU A 441 -32.47 -6.82 -7.70
C GLU A 441 -32.54 -7.85 -8.84
N GLU A 442 -32.85 -7.41 -10.06
CA GLU A 442 -32.80 -8.23 -11.28
C GLU A 442 -31.37 -8.68 -11.62
N MET A 443 -30.38 -7.82 -11.38
CA MET A 443 -28.96 -8.22 -11.50
C MET A 443 -28.59 -9.28 -10.47
N ILE A 444 -29.07 -9.20 -9.23
CA ILE A 444 -28.79 -10.23 -8.22
C ILE A 444 -29.34 -11.58 -8.68
N ASP A 445 -30.58 -11.59 -9.18
CA ASP A 445 -31.19 -12.80 -9.69
C ASP A 445 -30.40 -13.39 -10.86
N ARG A 446 -30.14 -12.59 -11.90
CA ARG A 446 -29.44 -13.04 -13.12
C ARG A 446 -28.00 -13.48 -12.86
N MET A 447 -27.25 -12.70 -12.09
CA MET A 447 -25.79 -12.87 -11.96
C MET A 447 -25.39 -13.88 -10.89
N PHE A 448 -26.23 -14.10 -9.86
CA PHE A 448 -25.90 -14.96 -8.73
C PHE A 448 -26.88 -16.11 -8.52
N LEU A 449 -28.19 -15.83 -8.43
CA LEU A 449 -29.18 -16.85 -8.06
C LEU A 449 -29.49 -17.83 -9.19
N SER A 450 -29.65 -17.29 -10.41
CA SER A 450 -29.93 -18.01 -11.64
C SER A 450 -28.67 -18.46 -12.38
N ASN A 451 -27.49 -18.18 -11.82
CA ASN A 451 -26.19 -18.50 -12.42
C ASN A 451 -25.63 -19.81 -11.85
N PRO A 452 -25.66 -20.93 -12.61
CA PRO A 452 -25.16 -22.21 -12.14
C PRO A 452 -23.63 -22.31 -12.12
N HIS A 453 -22.91 -21.41 -12.81
CA HIS A 453 -21.43 -21.35 -12.76
C HIS A 453 -20.99 -20.69 -11.43
N ARG A 454 -21.20 -21.46 -10.36
CA ARG A 454 -20.87 -21.13 -8.97
C ARG A 454 -19.99 -22.24 -8.39
N THR A 455 -19.00 -21.87 -7.59
CA THR A 455 -18.24 -22.82 -6.78
C THR A 455 -18.33 -22.48 -5.29
N THR A 456 -18.40 -23.50 -4.44
CA THR A 456 -18.16 -23.39 -3.00
C THR A 456 -16.76 -23.96 -2.72
N LEU A 457 -15.82 -23.10 -2.32
CA LEU A 457 -14.47 -23.49 -1.94
C LEU A 457 -14.36 -23.56 -0.41
N ILE A 458 -13.93 -24.70 0.10
CA ILE A 458 -13.64 -24.94 1.52
C ILE A 458 -12.14 -25.12 1.66
N LEU A 459 -11.49 -24.20 2.35
CA LEU A 459 -10.07 -24.23 2.66
C LEU A 459 -9.90 -24.74 4.10
N GLU A 460 -9.46 -25.98 4.25
CA GLU A 460 -9.41 -26.69 5.53
C GLU A 460 -8.03 -26.62 6.18
N PRO A 461 -7.95 -26.32 7.48
CA PRO A 461 -6.68 -26.32 8.19
C PRO A 461 -6.16 -27.75 8.34
N ASP A 462 -4.89 -27.95 8.00
CA ASP A 462 -4.24 -29.25 8.08
C ASP A 462 -2.87 -29.12 8.76
N THR A 463 -2.77 -29.63 9.98
CA THR A 463 -1.58 -29.53 10.83
C THR A 463 -0.45 -30.47 10.40
N GLY A 464 -0.74 -31.47 9.56
CA GLY A 464 0.27 -32.39 9.02
C GLY A 464 0.61 -32.12 7.55
N LEU A 465 0.10 -31.05 6.96
CA LEU A 465 0.36 -30.72 5.56
C LEU A 465 1.81 -30.29 5.34
N ARG A 466 2.38 -29.47 6.23
CA ARG A 466 3.76 -29.00 6.12
C ARG A 466 4.73 -30.18 6.06
N GLU A 467 4.64 -31.10 7.02
CA GLU A 467 5.54 -32.25 7.10
C GLU A 467 5.40 -33.16 5.87
N ARG A 468 4.18 -33.32 5.34
CA ARG A 468 3.95 -34.08 4.11
C ARG A 468 4.55 -33.40 2.88
N GLU A 469 4.36 -32.11 2.72
CA GLU A 469 4.93 -31.37 1.58
C GLU A 469 6.46 -31.31 1.65
N GLU A 470 7.04 -31.15 2.84
CA GLU A 470 8.49 -31.24 3.06
C GLU A 470 9.02 -32.65 2.78
N ALA A 471 8.31 -33.69 3.21
CA ALA A 471 8.67 -35.07 2.89
C ALA A 471 8.60 -35.35 1.38
N ASP A 472 7.55 -34.89 0.69
CA ASP A 472 7.39 -35.04 -0.76
C ASP A 472 8.47 -34.26 -1.54
N GLU A 473 8.91 -33.10 -1.05
CA GLU A 473 10.05 -32.37 -1.60
C GLU A 473 11.37 -33.14 -1.40
N ASN A 474 11.62 -33.63 -0.18
CA ASN A 474 12.82 -34.42 0.15
C ASN A 474 12.89 -35.73 -0.64
N ASP A 475 11.76 -36.40 -0.85
CA ASP A 475 11.67 -37.61 -1.66
C ASP A 475 12.02 -37.32 -3.13
N ARG A 476 11.54 -36.20 -3.68
CA ARG A 476 11.90 -35.75 -5.04
C ARG A 476 13.39 -35.44 -5.14
N LEU A 477 13.96 -34.72 -4.17
CA LEU A 477 15.40 -34.43 -4.11
C LEU A 477 16.25 -35.71 -3.98
N THR A 478 15.81 -36.66 -3.16
CA THR A 478 16.50 -37.95 -2.97
C THR A 478 16.47 -38.79 -4.25
N LYS A 479 15.32 -38.86 -4.93
CA LYS A 479 15.18 -39.54 -6.23
C LYS A 479 16.05 -38.88 -7.31
N ALA A 480 16.03 -37.55 -7.40
CA ALA A 480 16.87 -36.80 -8.33
C ALA A 480 18.36 -37.08 -8.09
N ARG A 481 18.81 -36.96 -6.84
CA ARG A 481 20.21 -37.23 -6.45
C ARG A 481 20.62 -38.68 -6.73
N SER A 482 19.73 -39.65 -6.50
CA SER A 482 20.04 -41.08 -6.72
C SER A 482 20.05 -41.47 -8.20
N ALA A 483 19.37 -40.70 -9.06
CA ALA A 483 19.36 -40.91 -10.50
C ALA A 483 20.59 -40.29 -11.19
N MET A 484 21.29 -39.37 -10.52
CA MET A 484 22.47 -38.70 -11.07
C MET A 484 23.70 -39.60 -11.06
N ILE A 485 24.44 -39.62 -12.16
CA ILE A 485 25.79 -40.20 -12.20
C ILE A 485 26.82 -39.24 -11.59
N GLN A 486 28.00 -39.74 -11.26
CA GLN A 486 29.05 -38.95 -10.59
C GLN A 486 29.38 -37.64 -11.33
N SER A 487 29.43 -37.66 -12.68
CA SER A 487 29.71 -36.45 -13.46
C SER A 487 28.58 -35.40 -13.39
N GLU A 488 27.32 -35.82 -13.28
CA GLU A 488 26.18 -34.90 -13.13
C GLU A 488 26.18 -34.28 -11.72
N MET A 489 26.54 -35.06 -10.70
CA MET A 489 26.72 -34.56 -9.33
C MET A 489 27.85 -33.53 -9.26
N GLU A 490 28.97 -33.78 -9.94
CA GLU A 490 30.08 -32.83 -10.05
C GLU A 490 29.65 -31.55 -10.79
N GLU A 491 28.84 -31.66 -11.84
CA GLU A 491 28.29 -30.51 -12.56
C GLU A 491 27.39 -29.64 -11.65
N VAL A 492 26.55 -30.23 -10.80
CA VAL A 492 25.74 -29.46 -9.83
C VAL A 492 26.63 -28.73 -8.81
N ILE A 493 27.70 -29.37 -8.35
CA ILE A 493 28.65 -28.77 -7.41
C ILE A 493 29.38 -27.59 -8.05
N ASP A 494 29.90 -27.78 -9.25
CA ASP A 494 30.61 -26.74 -9.99
C ASP A 494 29.67 -25.59 -10.35
N ASN A 495 28.44 -25.88 -10.76
CA ASN A 495 27.41 -24.87 -11.02
C ASN A 495 27.05 -24.08 -9.76
N THR A 496 26.91 -24.74 -8.61
CA THR A 496 26.64 -24.07 -7.32
C THR A 496 27.77 -23.10 -6.97
N ARG A 497 29.02 -23.55 -7.10
CA ARG A 497 30.20 -22.71 -6.83
C ARG A 497 30.29 -21.54 -7.79
N GLU A 498 30.01 -21.76 -9.07
CA GLU A 498 30.02 -20.70 -10.08
C GLU A 498 28.90 -19.69 -9.85
N LEU A 499 27.67 -20.12 -9.54
CA LEU A 499 26.58 -19.21 -9.19
C LEU A 499 26.93 -18.34 -7.98
N LYS A 500 27.48 -18.93 -6.91
CA LYS A 500 27.93 -18.17 -5.73
C LYS A 500 29.06 -17.20 -6.06
N ARG A 501 30.02 -17.61 -6.90
CA ARG A 501 31.09 -16.74 -7.37
C ARG A 501 30.53 -15.58 -8.18
N LEU A 502 29.62 -15.85 -9.12
CA LEU A 502 28.95 -14.82 -9.93
C LEU A 502 28.19 -13.86 -9.03
N GLN A 503 27.38 -14.32 -8.07
CA GLN A 503 26.65 -13.48 -7.13
C GLN A 503 27.57 -12.63 -6.24
N GLY A 504 28.64 -13.21 -5.73
CA GLY A 504 29.58 -12.53 -4.82
C GLY A 504 30.59 -11.61 -5.50
N THR A 505 30.75 -11.67 -6.83
CA THR A 505 31.66 -10.78 -7.56
C THR A 505 30.98 -9.41 -7.77
N PRO A 506 31.58 -8.27 -7.44
CA PRO A 506 31.00 -6.97 -7.80
C PRO A 506 30.95 -6.75 -9.32
N ASP A 507 29.99 -5.97 -9.81
CA ASP A 507 29.99 -5.56 -11.22
C ASP A 507 31.18 -4.63 -11.53
N PRO A 508 31.79 -4.74 -12.72
CA PRO A 508 32.89 -3.88 -13.11
C PRO A 508 32.41 -2.43 -13.23
N LEU A 509 33.28 -1.48 -12.85
CA LEU A 509 32.95 -0.05 -12.83
C LEU A 509 32.51 0.47 -14.20
N GLU A 510 33.09 -0.06 -15.28
CA GLU A 510 32.74 0.29 -16.65
C GLU A 510 31.31 -0.14 -17.01
N ALA A 511 30.83 -1.29 -16.51
CA ALA A 511 29.45 -1.73 -16.73
C ALA A 511 28.47 -0.91 -15.89
N LEU A 512 28.82 -0.60 -14.63
CA LEU A 512 28.02 0.28 -13.77
C LEU A 512 27.90 1.70 -14.35
N ALA A 513 28.94 2.19 -15.04
CA ALA A 513 28.92 3.48 -15.73
C ALA A 513 28.00 3.52 -16.96
N ALA A 514 27.56 2.36 -17.48
CA ALA A 514 26.60 2.30 -18.57
C ALA A 514 25.17 2.63 -18.12
N ILE A 515 24.84 2.44 -16.84
CA ILE A 515 23.53 2.80 -16.30
C ILE A 515 23.37 4.33 -16.33
N PRO A 516 22.29 4.86 -16.93
CA PRO A 516 22.06 6.29 -16.91
C PRO A 516 21.73 6.73 -15.48
N VAL A 517 22.50 7.70 -14.98
CA VAL A 517 22.29 8.30 -13.66
C VAL A 517 22.08 9.79 -13.85
N LEU A 518 21.17 10.37 -13.07
CA LEU A 518 21.04 11.82 -13.01
C LEU A 518 22.31 12.45 -12.47
N LYS A 519 22.56 13.67 -12.89
CA LYS A 519 23.58 14.53 -12.30
C LYS A 519 22.91 15.49 -11.32
N LEU A 520 23.72 16.09 -10.44
CA LEU A 520 23.23 17.15 -9.54
C LEU A 520 22.66 18.36 -10.30
N GLU A 521 23.11 18.59 -11.53
CA GLU A 521 22.58 19.65 -12.41
C GLU A 521 21.19 19.35 -12.96
N ASP A 522 20.77 18.08 -12.98
CA ASP A 522 19.42 17.66 -13.41
C ASP A 522 18.38 17.82 -12.28
N LEU A 523 18.84 18.14 -11.06
CA LEU A 523 17.97 18.35 -9.89
C LEU A 523 17.54 19.82 -9.81
N ASP A 524 16.25 20.03 -9.56
CA ASP A 524 15.75 21.37 -9.26
C ASP A 524 16.48 21.92 -8.03
N LYS A 525 17.06 23.12 -8.15
CA LYS A 525 17.74 23.77 -7.01
C LYS A 525 16.78 24.42 -6.04
N LYS A 526 15.52 24.62 -6.43
CA LYS A 526 14.49 25.27 -5.61
C LYS A 526 13.38 24.30 -5.25
N ASN A 527 12.86 24.43 -4.03
CA ASN A 527 11.63 23.73 -3.68
C ASN A 527 10.44 24.28 -4.47
N ARG A 528 9.47 23.39 -4.75
CA ARG A 528 8.17 23.76 -5.31
C ARG A 528 7.25 24.20 -4.17
N PRO A 529 6.87 25.48 -4.07
CA PRO A 529 5.97 25.94 -3.03
C PRO A 529 4.56 25.39 -3.27
N ILE A 530 3.83 25.12 -2.20
CA ILE A 530 2.41 24.79 -2.28
C ILE A 530 1.63 26.10 -2.19
N PRO A 531 0.72 26.42 -3.14
CA PRO A 531 -0.09 27.63 -3.08
C PRO A 531 -0.81 27.73 -1.74
N LEU A 532 -0.66 28.85 -1.03
CA LEU A 532 -1.28 29.09 0.27
C LEU A 532 -1.74 30.55 0.34
N ALA A 533 -3.01 30.74 0.66
CA ALA A 533 -3.59 32.03 0.99
C ALA A 533 -4.39 31.94 2.30
N PHE A 534 -4.66 33.11 2.88
CA PHE A 534 -5.46 33.26 4.10
C PHE A 534 -6.69 34.13 3.76
N PRO A 535 -7.82 33.53 3.36
CA PRO A 535 -9.03 34.30 3.07
C PRO A 535 -9.56 34.98 4.32
N GLU A 536 -10.12 36.18 4.15
CA GLU A 536 -10.82 36.92 5.20
C GLU A 536 -12.27 36.43 5.33
N GLY A 537 -12.94 36.74 6.45
CA GLY A 537 -14.40 36.56 6.57
C GLY A 537 -14.91 35.19 7.03
N THR A 538 -14.05 34.16 7.19
CA THR A 538 -14.49 32.85 7.70
C THR A 538 -14.67 32.78 9.22
N GLY A 539 -14.16 33.77 9.97
CA GLY A 539 -14.26 33.85 11.43
C GLY A 539 -13.24 33.04 12.23
N ILE A 540 -12.43 32.21 11.57
CA ILE A 540 -11.28 31.48 12.13
C ILE A 540 -10.09 31.55 11.19
N LYS A 541 -8.93 31.05 11.62
CA LYS A 541 -7.78 30.92 10.73
C LYS A 541 -8.09 29.86 9.67
N THR A 542 -8.26 30.29 8.43
CA THR A 542 -8.48 29.42 7.27
C THR A 542 -7.26 29.44 6.36
N LEU A 543 -6.78 28.26 5.99
CA LEU A 543 -5.77 28.07 4.95
C LEU A 543 -6.51 27.68 3.67
N PHE A 544 -6.21 28.37 2.57
CA PHE A 544 -6.76 28.10 1.26
C PHE A 544 -5.67 27.68 0.29
N HIS A 545 -5.91 26.60 -0.45
CA HIS A 545 -5.02 26.04 -1.45
C HIS A 545 -5.69 26.01 -2.82
N ASP A 546 -5.24 26.89 -3.70
CA ASP A 546 -5.59 26.90 -5.13
C ASP A 546 -4.92 25.71 -5.81
N LEU A 547 -5.65 24.61 -5.90
CA LEU A 547 -5.21 23.39 -6.56
C LEU A 547 -6.38 22.81 -7.35
N PHE A 548 -6.10 22.24 -8.51
CA PHE A 548 -7.12 21.52 -9.28
C PHE A 548 -7.55 20.24 -8.55
N THR A 549 -8.81 20.17 -8.14
CA THR A 549 -9.38 19.05 -7.36
C THR A 549 -10.46 18.27 -8.10
N ASN A 550 -10.61 18.48 -9.42
CA ASN A 550 -11.63 17.84 -10.25
C ASN A 550 -13.08 17.97 -9.72
N GLY A 551 -13.44 19.17 -9.25
CA GLY A 551 -14.78 19.45 -8.75
C GLY A 551 -15.06 18.88 -7.36
N ILE A 552 -14.01 18.63 -6.57
CA ILE A 552 -14.09 18.17 -5.18
C ILE A 552 -13.58 19.27 -4.24
N VAL A 553 -14.25 19.43 -3.10
CA VAL A 553 -13.74 20.23 -1.99
C VAL A 553 -13.18 19.32 -0.91
N TYR A 554 -11.95 19.59 -0.48
CA TYR A 554 -11.35 18.97 0.70
C TYR A 554 -11.36 20.00 1.83
N LEU A 555 -11.98 19.64 2.95
CA LEU A 555 -12.09 20.48 4.14
C LEU A 555 -11.52 19.72 5.33
N ASP A 556 -10.48 20.25 5.96
CA ASP A 556 -10.02 19.80 7.27
C ASP A 556 -10.40 20.84 8.32
N LEU A 557 -11.24 20.44 9.28
CA LEU A 557 -11.61 21.29 10.41
C LEU A 557 -10.90 20.81 11.67
N GLY A 558 -9.98 21.62 12.18
CA GLY A 558 -9.08 21.27 13.28
C GLY A 558 -9.57 21.74 14.64
N LEU A 559 -9.65 20.81 15.58
CA LEU A 559 -9.90 21.04 16.99
C LEU A 559 -8.57 20.96 17.75
N ASN A 560 -8.18 22.03 18.46
CA ASN A 560 -6.87 22.11 19.09
C ASN A 560 -6.80 21.29 20.39
N LEU A 561 -5.99 20.23 20.39
CA LEU A 561 -5.87 19.31 21.50
C LEU A 561 -5.13 19.91 22.69
N ARG A 562 -4.31 20.95 22.51
CA ARG A 562 -3.48 21.58 23.57
C ARG A 562 -4.28 22.14 24.75
N TYR A 563 -5.59 22.22 24.63
CA TYR A 563 -6.49 22.66 25.71
C TYR A 563 -7.06 21.49 26.52
N LEU A 564 -6.81 20.25 26.11
CA LEU A 564 -7.23 19.07 26.86
C LEU A 564 -6.28 18.75 28.02
N PRO A 565 -6.83 18.34 29.18
CA PRO A 565 -6.06 17.66 30.21
C PRO A 565 -5.28 16.46 29.66
N PRO A 566 -4.03 16.22 30.12
CA PRO A 566 -3.21 15.09 29.69
C PRO A 566 -3.93 13.73 29.72
N GLU A 567 -4.73 13.49 30.76
CA GLU A 567 -5.49 12.25 30.97
C GLU A 567 -6.60 12.02 29.94
N TYR A 568 -7.02 13.06 29.18
CA TYR A 568 -8.04 12.94 28.15
C TYR A 568 -7.46 12.61 26.78
N LEU A 569 -6.14 12.68 26.60
CA LEU A 569 -5.51 12.38 25.31
C LEU A 569 -5.81 10.97 24.84
N SER A 570 -5.79 9.97 25.73
CA SER A 570 -6.11 8.59 25.36
C SER A 570 -7.57 8.41 24.92
N TYR A 571 -8.49 9.34 25.23
CA TYR A 571 -9.85 9.30 24.69
C TYR A 571 -9.95 9.87 23.26
N VAL A 572 -8.98 10.65 22.79
CA VAL A 572 -9.07 11.41 21.51
C VAL A 572 -9.40 10.54 20.29
N PRO A 573 -8.77 9.37 20.06
CA PRO A 573 -9.10 8.55 18.89
C PRO A 573 -10.57 8.08 18.90
N LEU A 574 -11.06 7.63 20.06
CA LEU A 574 -12.44 7.19 20.23
C LEU A 574 -13.43 8.36 20.22
N PHE A 575 -13.05 9.52 20.76
CA PHE A 575 -13.85 10.74 20.73
C PHE A 575 -14.05 11.21 19.28
N GLY A 576 -12.98 11.31 18.49
CA GLY A 576 -13.10 11.69 17.08
C GLY A 576 -13.97 10.72 16.28
N ARG A 577 -13.86 9.42 16.57
CA ARG A 577 -14.73 8.38 15.98
C ARG A 577 -16.18 8.52 16.43
N ALA A 578 -16.41 8.84 17.70
CA ALA A 578 -17.75 9.03 18.28
C ALA A 578 -18.53 10.16 17.60
N LEU A 579 -17.86 11.25 17.21
CA LEU A 579 -18.49 12.35 16.47
C LEU A 579 -19.21 11.86 15.20
N VAL A 580 -18.64 10.89 14.48
CA VAL A 580 -19.17 10.43 13.19
C VAL A 580 -19.87 9.07 13.24
N GLU A 581 -19.80 8.34 14.37
CA GLU A 581 -20.31 6.95 14.48
C GLU A 581 -21.28 6.68 15.65
N MET A 582 -21.70 7.69 16.42
CA MET A 582 -22.71 7.52 17.49
C MET A 582 -24.12 8.02 17.13
N GLY A 583 -24.25 8.82 16.07
CA GLY A 583 -25.49 9.48 15.70
C GLY A 583 -25.65 10.86 16.36
N THR A 584 -26.75 11.52 16.06
CA THR A 584 -27.06 12.90 16.48
C THR A 584 -28.41 12.96 17.19
N GLU A 585 -28.83 14.13 17.67
CA GLU A 585 -30.18 14.37 18.21
C GLU A 585 -31.28 13.94 17.23
N MET A 586 -31.01 14.03 15.92
CA MET A 586 -31.97 13.79 14.84
C MET A 586 -31.85 12.38 14.23
N GLU A 587 -30.67 11.77 14.27
CA GLU A 587 -30.35 10.55 13.53
C GLU A 587 -29.67 9.50 14.44
N ASP A 588 -29.92 8.22 14.18
CA ASP A 588 -29.06 7.16 14.73
C ASP A 588 -27.75 7.03 13.94
N PHE A 589 -26.83 6.20 14.43
CA PHE A 589 -25.51 6.06 13.80
C PHE A 589 -25.57 5.47 12.38
N VAL A 590 -26.57 4.63 12.08
CA VAL A 590 -26.75 4.00 10.76
C VAL A 590 -27.19 5.07 9.76
N SER A 591 -28.20 5.85 10.13
CA SER A 591 -28.75 6.93 9.30
C SER A 591 -27.70 8.01 9.04
N LEU A 592 -26.94 8.41 10.07
CA LEU A 592 -25.83 9.36 9.93
C LEU A 592 -24.74 8.86 8.97
N THR A 593 -24.28 7.61 9.15
CA THR A 593 -23.25 7.02 8.28
C THR A 593 -23.73 6.95 6.82
N ARG A 594 -25.00 6.58 6.61
CA ARG A 594 -25.62 6.55 5.28
C ARG A 594 -25.72 7.93 4.66
N ARG A 595 -26.11 8.95 5.43
CA ARG A 595 -26.13 10.36 4.99
C ARG A 595 -24.74 10.85 4.59
N ILE A 596 -23.70 10.54 5.38
CA ILE A 596 -22.30 10.84 5.03
C ILE A 596 -21.93 10.23 3.67
N SER A 597 -22.16 8.93 3.47
CA SER A 597 -21.81 8.25 2.21
C SER A 597 -22.63 8.71 1.00
N ARG A 598 -23.82 9.27 1.23
CA ARG A 598 -24.75 9.71 0.17
C ARG A 598 -24.50 11.14 -0.29
N LYS A 599 -24.06 12.00 0.63
CA LYS A 599 -23.90 13.44 0.37
C LYS A 599 -22.44 13.87 0.26
N THR A 600 -21.50 13.01 0.60
CA THR A 600 -20.07 13.35 0.65
C THR A 600 -19.24 12.18 0.10
N GLY A 601 -17.94 12.40 -0.05
CA GLY A 601 -16.94 11.34 -0.27
C GLY A 601 -16.40 10.73 1.02
N GLY A 602 -16.99 11.08 2.17
CA GLY A 602 -16.62 10.62 3.50
C GLY A 602 -16.10 11.73 4.41
N ILE A 603 -16.30 11.54 5.71
CA ILE A 603 -15.77 12.38 6.79
C ILE A 603 -15.05 11.45 7.75
N ARG A 604 -13.79 11.74 8.07
CA ARG A 604 -12.98 10.92 8.99
C ARG A 604 -12.24 11.75 10.03
N PRO A 605 -12.16 11.28 11.28
CA PRO A 605 -11.27 11.88 12.28
C PRO A 605 -9.80 11.55 11.96
N HIS A 606 -8.90 12.49 12.22
CA HIS A 606 -7.46 12.31 12.11
C HIS A 606 -6.73 13.11 13.20
N SER A 607 -6.07 12.41 14.12
CA SER A 607 -5.19 13.04 15.11
C SER A 607 -3.84 13.38 14.51
N PHE A 608 -3.38 14.61 14.72
CA PHE A 608 -2.07 15.10 14.31
C PHE A 608 -1.33 15.65 15.53
N VAL A 609 -0.09 15.20 15.74
CA VAL A 609 0.80 15.76 16.76
C VAL A 609 2.21 15.83 16.20
N SER A 610 2.88 16.97 16.40
CA SER A 610 4.28 17.16 16.01
C SER A 610 4.93 18.23 16.89
N ASP A 611 6.25 18.17 17.05
CA ASP A 611 7.00 19.25 17.67
C ASP A 611 6.98 20.50 16.79
N VAL A 612 6.89 21.66 17.41
CA VAL A 612 6.98 22.95 16.71
C VAL A 612 8.45 23.36 16.63
N LYS A 613 8.88 23.80 15.45
CA LYS A 613 10.23 24.27 15.21
C LYS A 613 10.62 25.35 16.23
N ASP A 614 11.86 25.26 16.75
CA ASP A 614 12.44 26.23 17.70
C ASP A 614 11.60 26.44 18.97
N SER A 615 10.77 25.47 19.33
CA SER A 615 9.85 25.52 20.47
C SER A 615 9.90 24.22 21.27
N LYS A 616 9.57 24.30 22.56
CA LYS A 616 9.37 23.12 23.43
C LYS A 616 7.93 22.61 23.42
N LYS A 617 7.04 23.28 22.67
CA LYS A 617 5.62 22.95 22.58
C LYS A 617 5.33 22.09 21.36
N SER A 618 4.29 21.29 21.46
CA SER A 618 3.71 20.53 20.35
C SER A 618 2.57 21.28 19.64
N ALA A 619 2.46 21.07 18.33
CA ALA A 619 1.24 21.33 17.58
C ALA A 619 0.40 20.06 17.62
N ALA A 620 -0.79 20.12 18.22
CA ALA A 620 -1.64 18.94 18.44
C ALA A 620 -3.10 19.24 18.12
N TYR A 621 -3.67 18.51 17.16
CA TYR A 621 -5.02 18.74 16.62
C TYR A 621 -5.74 17.42 16.34
N LEU A 622 -7.05 17.41 16.59
CA LEU A 622 -7.97 16.43 16.02
C LEU A 622 -8.67 17.09 14.83
N PHE A 623 -8.44 16.56 13.64
CA PHE A 623 -9.09 17.04 12.42
C PHE A 623 -10.32 16.19 12.09
N LEU A 624 -11.44 16.82 11.79
CA LEU A 624 -12.49 16.22 10.98
C LEU A 624 -12.18 16.54 9.51
N ARG A 625 -11.69 15.53 8.80
CA ARG A 625 -11.30 15.63 7.39
C ARG A 625 -12.47 15.17 6.53
N GLY A 626 -13.14 16.11 5.89
CA GLY A 626 -14.28 15.90 5.02
C GLY A 626 -13.94 16.16 3.56
N LYS A 627 -14.59 15.44 2.66
CA LYS A 627 -14.51 15.69 1.22
C LYS A 627 -15.87 15.51 0.56
N ALA A 628 -16.21 16.34 -0.42
CA ALA A 628 -17.48 16.26 -1.13
C ALA A 628 -17.35 16.85 -2.54
N MET A 629 -18.29 16.54 -3.43
CA MET A 629 -18.40 17.30 -4.68
C MET A 629 -18.68 18.76 -4.34
N VAL A 630 -18.19 19.70 -5.15
CA VAL A 630 -18.40 21.15 -4.91
C VAL A 630 -19.88 21.51 -4.82
N GLY A 631 -20.74 20.84 -5.58
CA GLY A 631 -22.20 21.00 -5.49
C GLY A 631 -22.83 20.54 -4.17
N GLN A 632 -22.13 19.70 -3.40
CA GLN A 632 -22.55 19.16 -2.10
C GLN A 632 -21.78 19.79 -0.93
N ALA A 633 -21.06 20.89 -1.16
CA ALA A 633 -20.29 21.56 -0.11
C ALA A 633 -21.19 22.00 1.08
N GLY A 634 -22.42 22.43 0.80
CA GLY A 634 -23.43 22.74 1.82
C GLY A 634 -23.78 21.52 2.67
N ASP A 635 -24.08 20.37 2.04
CA ASP A 635 -24.40 19.13 2.76
C ASP A 635 -23.24 18.67 3.66
N LEU A 636 -21.99 18.80 3.19
CA LEU A 636 -20.81 18.50 4.00
C LEU A 636 -20.75 19.38 5.26
N ILE A 637 -20.98 20.67 5.10
CA ILE A 637 -21.00 21.64 6.20
C ILE A 637 -22.16 21.35 7.17
N ASP A 638 -23.35 21.02 6.66
CA ASP A 638 -24.52 20.67 7.48
C ASP A 638 -24.28 19.39 8.29
N ILE A 639 -23.61 18.40 7.69
CA ILE A 639 -23.21 17.20 8.43
C ILE A 639 -22.18 17.56 9.51
N LEU A 640 -21.16 18.36 9.19
CA LEU A 640 -20.16 18.82 10.16
C LEU A 640 -20.80 19.61 11.31
N HIS A 641 -21.80 20.45 11.01
CA HIS A 641 -22.61 21.13 12.01
C HIS A 641 -23.24 20.11 12.97
N ASP A 642 -23.95 19.11 12.43
CA ASP A 642 -24.68 18.14 13.26
C ASP A 642 -23.74 17.25 14.08
N VAL A 643 -22.64 16.75 13.50
CA VAL A 643 -21.70 15.91 14.25
C VAL A 643 -20.92 16.69 15.30
N LEU A 644 -20.76 18.01 15.13
CA LEU A 644 -20.09 18.85 16.11
C LEU A 644 -21.03 19.38 17.19
N LEU A 645 -22.25 19.78 16.86
CA LEU A 645 -23.15 20.47 17.79
C LEU A 645 -24.31 19.62 18.30
N LYS A 646 -24.61 18.52 17.62
CA LYS A 646 -25.82 17.70 17.83
C LYS A 646 -25.51 16.23 18.09
N VAL A 647 -24.25 15.84 18.24
CA VAL A 647 -23.85 14.46 18.52
C VAL A 647 -24.43 13.94 19.83
N ARG A 648 -24.94 12.69 19.83
CA ARG A 648 -25.35 11.99 21.05
C ARG A 648 -24.23 11.09 21.58
N LEU A 649 -23.49 11.59 22.57
CA LEU A 649 -22.40 10.87 23.20
C LEU A 649 -22.85 9.88 24.30
N ASP A 650 -24.14 9.84 24.63
CA ASP A 650 -24.73 9.07 25.73
C ASP A 650 -25.18 7.65 25.36
N ASN A 651 -25.00 7.23 24.11
CA ASN A 651 -25.27 5.86 23.67
C ASN A 651 -24.18 4.87 24.15
N ARG A 652 -24.35 4.36 25.38
CA ARG A 652 -23.43 3.41 26.03
C ARG A 652 -23.12 2.19 25.16
N ASP A 653 -24.14 1.54 24.62
CA ASP A 653 -23.97 0.25 23.93
C ASP A 653 -23.17 0.43 22.63
N ARG A 654 -23.46 1.49 21.87
CA ARG A 654 -22.68 1.82 20.67
C ARG A 654 -21.23 2.17 21.02
N PHE A 655 -21.02 2.99 22.06
CA PHE A 655 -19.66 3.34 22.48
C PHE A 655 -18.89 2.11 22.96
N LYS A 656 -19.53 1.21 23.72
CA LYS A 656 -18.92 -0.06 24.15
C LYS A 656 -18.48 -0.90 22.95
N GLN A 657 -19.34 -1.04 21.94
CA GLN A 657 -19.00 -1.74 20.71
C GLN A 657 -17.76 -1.12 20.04
N MET A 658 -17.71 0.20 19.92
CA MET A 658 -16.56 0.91 19.35
C MET A 658 -15.27 0.69 20.15
N VAL A 659 -15.34 0.68 21.49
CA VAL A 659 -14.18 0.39 22.36
C VAL A 659 -13.68 -1.03 22.16
N LEU A 660 -14.59 -2.01 22.03
CA LEU A 660 -14.21 -3.42 21.79
C LEU A 660 -13.59 -3.60 20.40
N GLU A 661 -14.16 -2.96 19.37
CA GLU A 661 -13.60 -2.93 18.02
C GLU A 661 -12.20 -2.29 18.00
N GLU A 662 -12.02 -1.17 18.71
CA GLU A 662 -10.73 -0.49 18.81
C GLU A 662 -9.72 -1.33 19.59
N LYS A 663 -10.14 -2.00 20.67
CA LYS A 663 -9.29 -2.93 21.42
C LYS A 663 -8.74 -4.02 20.50
N SER A 664 -9.64 -4.68 19.76
CA SER A 664 -9.28 -5.73 18.80
C SER A 664 -8.34 -5.20 17.73
N ARG A 665 -8.64 -4.04 17.14
CA ARG A 665 -7.82 -3.38 16.11
C ARG A 665 -6.41 -3.08 16.61
N VAL A 666 -6.27 -2.52 17.81
CA VAL A 666 -4.95 -2.17 18.38
C VAL A 666 -4.17 -3.44 18.77
N GLU A 667 -4.84 -4.48 19.30
CA GLU A 667 -4.22 -5.79 19.58
C GLU A 667 -3.70 -6.45 18.30
N GLN A 668 -4.54 -6.54 17.26
CA GLN A 668 -4.17 -7.11 15.95
C GLN A 668 -3.05 -6.33 15.26
N LYS A 669 -2.94 -5.01 15.50
CA LYS A 669 -1.88 -4.17 14.94
C LYS A 669 -0.49 -4.42 15.56
N MET A 670 -0.41 -5.00 16.77
CA MET A 670 0.86 -5.15 17.52
C MET A 670 1.91 -5.98 16.77
N ILE A 671 1.49 -7.00 16.03
CA ILE A 671 2.40 -7.85 15.24
C ILE A 671 2.75 -7.16 13.91
N PRO A 672 1.81 -6.92 12.96
CA PRO A 672 2.15 -6.38 11.65
C PRO A 672 2.80 -4.99 11.69
N ALA A 673 2.61 -4.20 12.76
CA ALA A 673 3.21 -2.88 12.94
C ALA A 673 4.05 -2.74 14.22
N GLY A 674 4.60 -3.83 14.76
CA GLY A 674 5.36 -3.82 16.02
C GLY A 674 6.54 -2.85 16.05
N HIS A 675 7.25 -2.69 14.94
CA HIS A 675 8.35 -1.72 14.79
C HIS A 675 7.90 -0.26 15.00
N GLN A 676 6.69 0.10 14.55
CA GLN A 676 6.13 1.43 14.77
C GLN A 676 5.77 1.66 16.24
N MET A 677 5.24 0.62 16.91
CA MET A 677 4.93 0.68 18.35
C MET A 677 6.20 0.85 19.17
N VAL A 678 7.26 0.13 18.83
CA VAL A 678 8.58 0.26 19.45
C VAL A 678 9.17 1.65 19.22
N LYS A 679 9.16 2.16 17.98
CA LYS A 679 9.62 3.52 17.66
C LYS A 679 8.89 4.56 18.50
N LEU A 680 7.56 4.49 18.55
CA LEU A 680 6.75 5.47 19.27
C LEU A 680 6.98 5.39 20.78
N ARG A 681 7.00 4.18 21.35
CA ARG A 681 7.30 3.94 22.76
C ARG A 681 8.68 4.47 23.15
N LEU A 682 9.66 4.35 22.26
CA LEU A 682 10.99 4.89 22.44
C LEU A 682 10.99 6.42 22.37
N SER A 683 10.36 6.99 21.34
CA SER A 683 10.38 8.44 21.07
C SER A 683 9.63 9.23 22.14
N ALA A 684 8.62 8.63 22.79
CA ALA A 684 7.83 9.20 23.86
C ALA A 684 8.63 9.65 25.11
N HIS A 685 9.89 9.23 25.23
CA HIS A 685 10.79 9.68 26.31
C HIS A 685 11.48 11.01 26.02
N PHE A 686 11.46 11.48 24.77
CA PHE A 686 12.33 12.58 24.35
C PHE A 686 11.58 13.86 23.95
N SER A 687 10.28 13.80 23.71
CA SER A 687 9.50 14.99 23.35
C SER A 687 8.04 14.90 23.82
N GLU A 688 7.46 16.08 24.10
CA GLU A 688 6.04 16.25 24.44
C GLU A 688 5.12 15.72 23.33
N ALA A 689 5.49 15.97 22.07
CA ALA A 689 4.71 15.53 20.91
C ALA A 689 4.68 14.01 20.78
N HIS A 690 5.85 13.36 20.91
CA HIS A 690 5.94 11.89 20.87
C HIS A 690 5.25 11.24 22.05
N TRP A 691 5.33 11.85 23.24
CA TRP A 691 4.59 11.40 24.42
C TRP A 691 3.07 11.44 24.18
N ALA A 692 2.55 12.55 23.68
CA ALA A 692 1.12 12.69 23.38
C ALA A 692 0.66 11.71 22.29
N ALA A 693 1.47 11.49 21.25
CA ALA A 693 1.19 10.50 20.22
C ALA A 693 1.13 9.07 20.78
N GLU A 694 1.99 8.74 21.75
CA GLU A 694 2.00 7.44 22.43
C GLU A 694 0.71 7.21 23.24
N GLN A 695 0.19 8.25 23.90
CA GLN A 695 -1.08 8.18 24.65
C GLN A 695 -2.29 7.88 23.74
N MET A 696 -2.20 8.26 22.46
CA MET A 696 -3.29 8.14 21.48
C MET A 696 -3.17 6.95 20.53
N SER A 697 -1.99 6.34 20.39
CA SER A 697 -1.78 5.31 19.36
C SER A 697 -0.72 4.26 19.69
N GLY A 698 -0.02 4.39 20.82
CA GLY A 698 1.06 3.52 21.23
C GLY A 698 0.64 2.39 22.19
N VAL A 699 1.60 1.89 22.95
CA VAL A 699 1.40 0.78 23.90
C VAL A 699 0.57 1.26 25.10
N SER A 700 0.76 2.48 25.60
CA SER A 700 -0.11 3.03 26.66
C SER A 700 -1.54 3.19 26.19
N TYR A 701 -1.78 3.54 24.92
CA TYR A 701 -3.12 3.56 24.35
C TYR A 701 -3.78 2.18 24.39
N LEU A 702 -3.07 1.11 24.04
CA LEU A 702 -3.59 -0.26 24.17
C LEU A 702 -4.00 -0.58 25.62
N PHE A 703 -3.14 -0.26 26.59
CA PHE A 703 -3.46 -0.47 28.01
C PHE A 703 -4.68 0.34 28.45
N PHE A 704 -4.78 1.59 27.98
CA PHE A 704 -5.94 2.43 28.20
C PHE A 704 -7.21 1.80 27.61
N VAL A 705 -7.22 1.37 26.35
CA VAL A 705 -8.42 0.79 25.71
C VAL A 705 -8.84 -0.51 26.40
N LYS A 706 -7.88 -1.36 26.82
CA LYS A 706 -8.17 -2.56 27.64
C LYS A 706 -8.86 -2.20 28.96
N LYS A 707 -8.42 -1.12 29.62
CA LYS A 707 -9.04 -0.62 30.85
C LYS A 707 -10.42 -0.01 30.58
N LEU A 708 -10.53 0.81 29.53
CA LEU A 708 -11.76 1.49 29.15
C LEU A 708 -12.87 0.48 28.78
N ALA A 709 -12.53 -0.64 28.14
CA ALA A 709 -13.49 -1.69 27.83
C ALA A 709 -14.24 -2.20 29.07
N LYS A 710 -13.57 -2.26 30.23
CA LYS A 710 -14.19 -2.57 31.53
C LYS A 710 -14.88 -1.34 32.12
N GLY A 711 -14.23 -0.18 32.04
CA GLY A 711 -14.75 1.09 32.58
C GLY A 711 -16.10 1.50 32.00
N VAL A 712 -16.43 1.16 30.75
CA VAL A 712 -17.75 1.42 30.15
C VAL A 712 -18.87 0.61 30.82
N ASP A 713 -18.55 -0.57 31.37
CA ASP A 713 -19.51 -1.39 32.13
C ASP A 713 -19.57 -0.99 33.61
N GLU A 714 -18.43 -0.65 34.19
CA GLU A 714 -18.28 -0.34 35.62
C GLU A 714 -18.67 1.11 35.98
N ASP A 715 -18.35 2.09 35.13
CA ASP A 715 -18.57 3.53 35.37
C ASP A 715 -18.85 4.30 34.05
N TRP A 716 -19.97 3.99 33.40
CA TRP A 716 -20.44 4.76 32.24
C TRP A 716 -20.62 6.27 32.53
N PRO A 717 -21.19 6.71 33.68
CA PRO A 717 -21.33 8.14 33.98
C PRO A 717 -19.99 8.89 33.97
N GLY A 718 -18.92 8.29 34.51
CA GLY A 718 -17.58 8.86 34.47
C GLY A 718 -17.03 8.96 33.04
N VAL A 719 -17.15 7.90 32.25
CA VAL A 719 -16.73 7.90 30.82
C VAL A 719 -17.48 8.97 30.03
N LEU A 720 -18.81 9.05 30.18
CA LEU A 720 -19.64 10.03 29.50
C LEU A 720 -19.30 11.47 29.93
N ALA A 721 -18.98 11.68 31.21
CA ALA A 721 -18.54 12.98 31.70
C ALA A 721 -17.26 13.45 31.00
N VAL A 722 -16.28 12.55 30.82
CA VAL A 722 -15.04 12.86 30.07
C VAL A 722 -15.36 13.24 28.63
N LEU A 723 -16.17 12.45 27.91
CA LEU A 723 -16.54 12.74 26.52
C LEU A 723 -17.23 14.11 26.38
N ARG A 724 -18.13 14.44 27.30
CA ARG A 724 -18.83 15.75 27.33
C ARG A 724 -17.89 16.90 27.64
N GLN A 725 -16.93 16.72 28.56
CA GLN A 725 -15.94 17.75 28.86
C GLN A 725 -14.98 17.98 27.68
N MET A 726 -14.50 16.91 27.04
CA MET A 726 -13.70 17.01 25.81
C MET A 726 -14.46 17.77 24.73
N HIS A 727 -15.74 17.46 24.54
CA HIS A 727 -16.61 18.15 23.59
C HIS A 727 -16.69 19.66 23.87
N GLN A 728 -16.95 20.04 25.12
CA GLN A 728 -17.02 21.44 25.55
C GLN A 728 -15.68 22.19 25.41
N ILE A 729 -14.55 21.54 25.69
CA ILE A 729 -13.22 22.16 25.62
C ILE A 729 -12.80 22.36 24.15
N LEU A 730 -12.96 21.32 23.33
CA LEU A 730 -12.46 21.30 21.95
C LEU A 730 -13.31 22.12 21.00
N LEU A 731 -14.62 22.18 21.25
CA LEU A 731 -15.54 22.97 20.45
C LEU A 731 -15.43 24.42 20.89
N ASN A 732 -14.44 25.15 20.36
CA ASN A 732 -14.25 26.56 20.63
C ASN A 732 -13.63 27.26 19.42
N ARG A 733 -14.38 28.21 18.83
CA ARG A 733 -13.95 28.87 17.59
C ARG A 733 -12.62 29.61 17.71
N ARG A 734 -12.22 30.10 18.90
CA ARG A 734 -10.93 30.80 19.08
C ARG A 734 -9.71 29.94 18.79
N THR A 735 -9.85 28.63 18.93
CA THR A 735 -8.73 27.68 18.83
C THR A 735 -8.83 26.79 17.60
N MET A 736 -9.94 26.87 16.87
CA MET A 736 -10.18 26.10 15.66
C MET A 736 -9.38 26.67 14.48
N VAL A 737 -9.01 25.77 13.58
CA VAL A 737 -8.41 26.11 12.28
C VAL A 737 -9.16 25.38 11.18
N SER A 738 -9.20 25.93 9.98
CA SER A 738 -9.72 25.23 8.81
C SER A 738 -8.69 25.23 7.68
N ASN A 739 -8.73 24.18 6.89
CA ASN A 739 -7.91 23.99 5.71
C ASN A 739 -8.81 23.62 4.55
N VAL A 740 -8.76 24.36 3.45
CA VAL A 740 -9.61 24.15 2.29
C VAL A 740 -8.73 24.02 1.04
N THR A 741 -8.84 22.88 0.37
CA THR A 741 -8.20 22.65 -0.93
C THR A 741 -9.27 22.49 -1.98
N ILE A 742 -9.28 23.41 -2.95
CA ILE A 742 -10.29 23.51 -3.99
C ILE A 742 -9.79 24.48 -5.07
N ASP A 743 -10.25 24.31 -6.31
CA ASP A 743 -10.03 25.32 -7.33
C ASP A 743 -10.76 26.65 -6.99
N PRO A 744 -10.30 27.81 -7.48
CA PRO A 744 -10.85 29.11 -7.12
C PRO A 744 -12.31 29.28 -7.50
N SER A 745 -12.76 28.57 -8.55
CA SER A 745 -14.15 28.63 -9.01
C SER A 745 -15.13 27.98 -8.02
N GLY A 746 -14.65 27.02 -7.22
CA GLY A 746 -15.42 26.37 -6.18
C GLY A 746 -15.46 27.11 -4.83
N TRP A 747 -14.50 28.00 -4.55
CA TRP A 747 -14.41 28.70 -3.25
C TRP A 747 -15.71 29.40 -2.81
N PRO A 748 -16.42 30.16 -3.67
CA PRO A 748 -17.66 30.83 -3.29
C PRO A 748 -18.77 29.86 -2.83
N ARG A 749 -18.69 28.58 -3.19
CA ARG A 749 -19.68 27.57 -2.78
C ARG A 749 -19.52 27.13 -1.33
N ILE A 750 -18.32 27.23 -0.76
CA ILE A 750 -18.05 26.79 0.61
C ILE A 750 -17.84 27.95 1.58
N GLU A 751 -17.31 29.09 1.12
CA GLU A 751 -16.95 30.23 1.98
C GLU A 751 -18.08 30.67 2.92
N SER A 752 -19.27 30.94 2.38
CA SER A 752 -20.42 31.39 3.18
C SER A 752 -20.93 30.32 4.14
N HIS A 753 -20.93 29.05 3.70
CA HIS A 753 -21.36 27.92 4.53
C HIS A 753 -20.38 27.69 5.68
N LEU A 754 -19.08 27.73 5.41
CA LEU A 754 -18.03 27.61 6.41
C LEU A 754 -18.09 28.76 7.42
N GLY A 755 -18.25 30.01 6.95
CA GLY A 755 -18.45 31.17 7.84
C GLY A 755 -19.70 31.03 8.70
N GLY A 756 -20.79 30.51 8.15
CA GLY A 756 -22.02 30.20 8.88
C GLY A 756 -21.81 29.15 9.98
N LEU A 757 -21.17 28.03 9.65
CA LEU A 757 -20.81 26.97 10.61
C LEU A 757 -19.92 27.51 11.74
N VAL A 758 -18.89 28.27 11.40
CA VAL A 758 -17.99 28.88 12.39
C VAL A 758 -18.73 29.88 13.28
N GLY A 759 -19.70 30.60 12.71
CA GLY A 759 -20.56 31.52 13.44
C GLY A 759 -21.42 30.85 14.52
N THR A 760 -21.79 29.58 14.36
CA THR A 760 -22.54 28.81 15.36
C THR A 760 -21.67 28.14 16.42
N MET A 761 -20.34 28.09 16.21
CA MET A 761 -19.41 27.52 17.18
C MET A 761 -19.31 28.41 18.43
N PRO A 762 -19.34 27.81 19.63
CA PRO A 762 -19.23 28.57 20.87
C PRO A 762 -17.86 29.24 21.02
N GLU A 763 -17.83 30.27 21.84
CA GLU A 763 -16.64 31.02 22.19
C GLU A 763 -16.56 31.14 23.71
N GLY A 764 -15.45 30.70 24.28
CA GLY A 764 -15.21 30.74 25.72
C GLY A 764 -13.75 30.97 26.07
N PRO A 765 -13.46 31.34 27.33
CA PRO A 765 -12.09 31.42 27.83
C PRO A 765 -11.50 30.01 27.88
N LEU A 766 -10.25 29.88 27.43
CA LEU A 766 -9.48 28.63 27.49
C LEU A 766 -8.06 28.93 27.94
N SER A 767 -7.47 28.01 28.69
CA SER A 767 -6.06 28.03 29.06
C SER A 767 -5.38 26.82 28.46
N GLU A 768 -4.24 27.05 27.79
CA GLU A 768 -3.44 25.96 27.24
C GLU A 768 -2.93 25.07 28.38
N MET A 769 -3.01 23.75 28.19
CA MET A 769 -2.57 22.76 29.17
C MET A 769 -1.10 22.42 28.94
N ASN A 770 -0.37 22.24 30.03
CA ASN A 770 1.00 21.73 29.98
C ASN A 770 0.97 20.21 29.94
N TRP A 771 1.64 19.61 28.96
CA TRP A 771 1.79 18.16 28.89
C TRP A 771 3.19 17.73 29.33
N PRO A 772 3.36 16.49 29.81
CA PRO A 772 4.67 15.94 30.12
C PRO A 772 5.57 15.89 28.88
N SER A 773 6.87 16.17 29.07
CA SER A 773 7.90 16.08 28.02
C SER A 773 8.61 14.71 27.98
N GLY A 774 7.95 13.65 28.47
CA GLY A 774 8.51 12.31 28.62
C GLY A 774 8.80 11.95 30.08
N SER A 775 9.24 10.70 30.31
CA SER A 775 9.62 10.16 31.62
C SER A 775 11.06 9.67 31.62
N ASP A 776 11.61 9.37 32.80
CA ASP A 776 12.98 8.86 32.93
C ASP A 776 13.21 7.68 31.96
N PRO A 777 14.32 7.72 31.19
CA PRO A 777 14.61 6.72 30.18
C PRO A 777 14.79 5.35 30.82
N ILE A 778 13.92 4.40 30.47
CA ILE A 778 14.00 3.01 30.93
C ILE A 778 14.11 2.09 29.72
N PHE A 779 15.00 1.11 29.82
CA PHE A 779 15.13 0.04 28.86
C PHE A 779 13.99 -0.96 29.07
N GLU A 780 13.17 -1.23 28.04
CA GLU A 780 11.95 -2.05 28.18
C GLU A 780 11.95 -3.27 27.24
N GLY A 781 11.53 -4.42 27.79
CA GLY A 781 11.20 -5.62 27.02
C GLY A 781 9.71 -5.92 27.12
N MET A 782 8.97 -5.64 26.05
CA MET A 782 7.52 -5.78 25.95
C MET A 782 7.14 -7.12 25.32
N THR A 783 6.44 -7.99 26.05
CA THR A 783 6.17 -9.35 25.57
C THR A 783 4.83 -9.46 24.84
N ILE A 784 4.83 -10.12 23.68
CA ILE A 784 3.67 -10.51 22.88
C ILE A 784 3.83 -11.98 22.41
N PRO A 785 2.74 -12.71 22.11
CA PRO A 785 2.81 -14.04 21.53
C PRO A 785 3.26 -13.94 20.06
N SER A 786 4.56 -13.91 19.81
CA SER A 786 5.15 -13.81 18.48
C SER A 786 6.40 -14.67 18.37
N GLN A 787 6.72 -15.12 17.16
CA GLN A 787 7.95 -15.84 16.84
C GLN A 787 9.10 -14.90 16.45
N VAL A 788 8.81 -13.61 16.25
CA VAL A 788 9.76 -12.57 15.83
C VAL A 788 9.76 -11.40 16.80
N ASN A 789 10.81 -10.59 16.75
CA ASN A 789 11.02 -9.41 17.56
C ASN A 789 10.93 -8.13 16.71
N TYR A 790 10.77 -7.02 17.43
CA TYR A 790 10.87 -5.66 16.93
C TYR A 790 11.81 -4.93 17.88
N VAL A 791 13.01 -4.64 17.42
CA VAL A 791 14.10 -4.13 18.25
C VAL A 791 14.30 -2.66 17.95
N GLY A 792 14.31 -1.80 18.97
CA GLY A 792 14.50 -0.37 18.79
C GLY A 792 15.58 0.21 19.70
N LYS A 793 16.40 1.11 19.15
CA LYS A 793 17.38 1.90 19.90
C LYS A 793 17.39 3.35 19.42
N GLY A 794 17.50 4.31 20.32
CA GLY A 794 17.45 5.71 19.90
C GLY A 794 17.75 6.71 21.01
N ALA A 795 17.95 7.96 20.61
CA ALA A 795 18.35 9.07 21.47
C ALA A 795 17.88 10.42 20.90
N ASP A 796 17.82 11.44 21.75
CA ASP A 796 17.72 12.84 21.33
C ASP A 796 19.10 13.37 20.92
N LEU A 797 19.31 13.60 19.63
CA LEU A 797 20.58 14.13 19.12
C LEU A 797 20.81 15.58 19.51
N TYR A 798 19.76 16.38 19.72
CA TYR A 798 19.90 17.78 20.12
C TYR A 798 20.44 17.93 21.54
N HIS A 799 20.07 17.01 22.42
CA HIS A 799 20.68 16.88 23.74
C HIS A 799 22.15 16.44 23.67
N LEU A 800 22.53 15.69 22.63
CA LEU A 800 23.91 15.29 22.36
C LEU A 800 24.74 16.38 21.64
N GLY A 801 24.19 17.59 21.49
CA GLY A 801 24.87 18.74 20.89
C GLY A 801 24.75 18.86 19.37
N TYR A 802 23.93 18.01 18.73
CA TYR A 802 23.64 18.14 17.31
C TYR A 802 22.62 19.26 17.04
N ARG A 803 22.68 19.83 15.84
CA ARG A 803 21.61 20.66 15.27
C ARG A 803 21.35 20.13 13.87
N PHE A 804 20.09 20.07 13.49
CA PHE A 804 19.73 19.46 12.22
C PHE A 804 20.36 20.22 11.05
N HIS A 805 20.95 19.44 10.16
CA HIS A 805 21.48 19.85 8.87
C HIS A 805 20.96 18.87 7.81
N GLY A 806 20.66 19.37 6.61
CA GLY A 806 20.06 18.60 5.51
C GLY A 806 20.84 17.34 5.14
N SER A 807 22.17 17.33 5.30
CA SER A 807 23.02 16.15 5.05
C SER A 807 22.61 14.92 5.86
N ALA A 808 21.95 15.07 7.01
CA ALA A 808 21.42 13.93 7.77
C ALA A 808 20.39 13.11 6.98
N ARG A 809 19.61 13.73 6.08
CA ARG A 809 18.65 13.01 5.21
C ARG A 809 19.38 12.04 4.28
N VAL A 810 20.50 12.50 3.70
CA VAL A 810 21.36 11.69 2.82
C VAL A 810 21.98 10.54 3.60
N ILE A 811 22.58 10.82 4.76
CA ILE A 811 23.33 9.84 5.55
C ILE A 811 22.41 8.76 6.14
N ILE A 812 21.23 9.15 6.65
CA ILE A 812 20.27 8.20 7.22
C ILE A 812 19.67 7.30 6.15
N ARG A 813 19.36 7.86 4.96
CA ARG A 813 18.93 7.06 3.81
C ARG A 813 20.02 6.09 3.40
N TYR A 814 21.28 6.54 3.34
CA TYR A 814 22.42 5.69 3.02
C TYR A 814 22.58 4.54 4.04
N LEU A 815 22.57 4.83 5.35
CA LEU A 815 22.60 3.82 6.42
C LEU A 815 21.50 2.77 6.26
N ARG A 816 20.27 3.21 5.98
CA ARG A 816 19.11 2.32 5.80
C ARG A 816 19.31 1.38 4.62
N ASN A 817 19.74 1.92 3.47
CA ASN A 817 19.79 1.20 2.21
C ASN A 817 21.09 0.39 2.00
N THR A 818 22.07 0.53 2.90
CA THR A 818 23.34 -0.21 2.86
C THR A 818 23.53 -1.00 4.16
N TRP A 819 24.15 -0.41 5.17
CA TRP A 819 24.51 -1.07 6.43
C TRP A 819 23.37 -1.85 7.09
N LEU A 820 22.21 -1.22 7.31
CA LEU A 820 21.10 -1.87 8.01
C LEU A 820 20.42 -2.94 7.14
N TRP A 821 20.34 -2.71 5.83
CA TRP A 821 19.83 -3.69 4.88
C TRP A 821 20.71 -4.95 4.89
N ASP A 822 22.02 -4.78 4.76
CA ASP A 822 22.95 -5.90 4.67
C ASP A 822 23.05 -6.65 6.00
N GLN A 823 23.23 -5.95 7.11
CA GLN A 823 23.52 -6.58 8.39
C GLN A 823 22.27 -7.13 9.08
N VAL A 824 21.17 -6.36 9.12
CA VAL A 824 19.97 -6.75 9.87
C VAL A 824 19.04 -7.62 9.03
N ARG A 825 18.88 -7.30 7.73
CA ARG A 825 17.99 -8.05 6.84
C ARG A 825 18.69 -9.20 6.12
N VAL A 826 19.74 -8.94 5.34
CA VAL A 826 20.38 -9.99 4.52
C VAL A 826 21.10 -11.02 5.40
N GLN A 827 21.96 -10.57 6.32
CA GLN A 827 22.73 -11.45 7.19
C GLN A 827 21.94 -11.86 8.44
N GLY A 828 21.22 -10.92 9.05
CA GLY A 828 20.44 -11.15 10.28
C GLY A 828 19.10 -11.86 10.07
N GLY A 829 18.58 -11.93 8.84
CA GLY A 829 17.32 -12.60 8.54
C GLY A 829 16.05 -11.85 8.97
N ALA A 830 16.15 -10.59 9.40
CA ALA A 830 14.97 -9.76 9.64
C ALA A 830 14.29 -9.37 8.32
N TYR A 831 12.98 -9.11 8.34
CA TYR A 831 12.30 -8.62 7.13
C TYR A 831 12.72 -7.19 6.76
N GLY A 832 13.09 -6.35 7.73
CA GLY A 832 13.57 -5.00 7.46
C GLY A 832 14.18 -4.29 8.66
N ALA A 833 14.90 -3.21 8.39
CA ALA A 833 15.50 -2.34 9.38
C ALA A 833 15.50 -0.88 8.90
N PHE A 834 15.36 0.05 9.85
CA PHE A 834 15.16 1.46 9.57
C PHE A 834 15.99 2.32 10.52
N CYS A 835 16.46 3.46 10.02
CA CYS A 835 16.97 4.57 10.82
C CYS A 835 16.14 5.81 10.48
N LEU A 836 15.66 6.53 11.48
CA LEU A 836 14.74 7.64 11.34
C LEU A 836 15.21 8.79 12.22
N LEU A 837 15.26 10.01 11.68
CA LEU A 837 15.53 11.23 12.44
C LEU A 837 14.39 12.23 12.24
N ASP A 838 13.78 12.62 13.35
CA ASP A 838 12.83 13.72 13.38
C ASP A 838 13.59 15.04 13.52
N ARG A 839 13.45 15.93 12.54
CA ARG A 839 14.19 17.20 12.50
C ARG A 839 13.66 18.27 13.45
N PHE A 840 12.46 18.13 14.00
CA PHE A 840 11.91 19.15 14.91
C PHE A 840 12.28 18.80 16.35
N SER A 841 12.20 17.52 16.71
CA SER A 841 12.59 17.02 18.04
C SER A 841 14.05 16.64 18.17
N GLY A 842 14.76 16.33 17.07
CA GLY A 842 16.12 15.77 17.12
C GLY A 842 16.17 14.29 17.48
N VAL A 843 15.02 13.62 17.64
CA VAL A 843 14.94 12.21 18.02
C VAL A 843 15.37 11.32 16.86
N LEU A 844 16.40 10.52 17.11
CA LEU A 844 16.85 9.45 16.23
C LEU A 844 16.40 8.09 16.76
N ALA A 845 15.86 7.25 15.89
CA ALA A 845 15.45 5.88 16.21
C ALA A 845 15.90 4.89 15.14
N PHE A 846 16.65 3.88 15.55
CA PHE A 846 16.82 2.61 14.84
C PHE A 846 15.68 1.67 15.22
N VAL A 847 15.09 0.98 14.24
CA VAL A 847 14.11 -0.08 14.48
C VAL A 847 14.23 -1.22 13.48
N SER A 848 14.11 -2.47 13.94
CA SER A 848 13.98 -3.66 13.09
C SER A 848 12.53 -4.16 13.01
N TYR A 849 12.23 -4.93 11.97
CA TYR A 849 10.89 -5.43 11.67
C TYR A 849 10.91 -6.92 11.36
N ARG A 850 10.11 -7.70 12.12
CA ARG A 850 10.04 -9.17 12.06
C ARG A 850 11.44 -9.79 12.14
N ASP A 851 12.14 -9.44 13.21
CA ASP A 851 13.54 -9.76 13.43
C ASP A 851 13.69 -11.02 14.28
N PRO A 852 14.38 -12.07 13.82
CA PRO A 852 14.61 -13.25 14.64
C PRO A 852 15.56 -12.98 15.82
N ASN A 853 16.36 -11.91 15.75
CA ASN A 853 17.39 -11.59 16.73
C ASN A 853 16.94 -10.50 17.70
N LEU A 854 17.78 -10.21 18.71
CA LEU A 854 17.55 -9.13 19.66
C LEU A 854 18.85 -8.38 20.00
N LEU A 855 19.82 -9.05 20.63
CA LEU A 855 21.04 -8.40 21.10
C LEU A 855 21.98 -8.09 19.94
N GLU A 856 22.07 -8.99 18.97
CA GLU A 856 22.86 -8.86 17.74
C GLU A 856 22.40 -7.65 16.91
N THR A 857 21.09 -7.41 16.84
CA THR A 857 20.53 -6.25 16.16
C THR A 857 20.93 -4.94 16.86
N ILE A 858 20.95 -4.93 18.19
CA ILE A 858 21.40 -3.76 18.97
C ILE A 858 22.89 -3.50 18.75
N GLU A 859 23.70 -4.55 18.73
CA GLU A 859 25.13 -4.41 18.40
C GLU A 859 25.34 -3.89 16.99
N THR A 860 24.51 -4.30 16.03
CA THR A 860 24.54 -3.80 14.66
C THR A 860 24.20 -2.31 14.60
N PHE A 861 23.19 -1.87 15.37
CA PHE A 861 22.89 -0.45 15.52
C PHE A 861 24.08 0.32 16.09
N ASP A 862 24.73 -0.23 17.11
CA ASP A 862 25.88 0.41 17.77
C ASP A 862 27.09 0.54 16.86
N ARG A 863 27.33 -0.44 15.98
CA ARG A 863 28.43 -0.43 15.00
C ARG A 863 28.18 0.48 13.79
N SER A 864 27.02 1.15 13.71
CA SER A 864 26.75 2.13 12.66
C SER A 864 27.74 3.29 12.68
N ASP A 865 28.33 3.62 13.84
CA ASP A 865 29.38 4.63 13.96
C ASP A 865 30.62 4.23 13.17
N ARG A 866 31.09 3.00 13.37
CA ARG A 866 32.27 2.45 12.72
C ARG A 866 32.08 2.32 11.23
N PHE A 867 30.91 1.87 10.79
CA PHE A 867 30.56 1.83 9.36
C PHE A 867 30.75 3.22 8.73
N LEU A 868 30.11 4.26 9.28
CA LEU A 868 30.23 5.62 8.76
C LEU A 868 31.66 6.18 8.85
N ASP A 869 32.42 5.80 9.88
CA ASP A 869 33.80 6.25 10.08
C ASP A 869 34.80 5.57 9.14
N GLU A 870 34.55 4.33 8.71
CA GLU A 870 35.45 3.55 7.84
C GLU A 870 35.08 3.62 6.35
N ILE A 871 33.83 3.99 6.00
CA ILE A 871 33.43 4.05 4.58
C ILE A 871 34.28 5.04 3.77
N THR A 872 34.59 4.62 2.53
CA THR A 872 35.20 5.47 1.51
C THR A 872 34.17 5.68 0.39
N LEU A 873 33.56 6.86 0.35
CA LEU A 873 32.52 7.20 -0.62
C LEU A 873 33.16 7.69 -1.92
N SER A 874 32.84 7.03 -3.04
CA SER A 874 33.14 7.57 -4.36
C SER A 874 32.25 8.79 -4.64
N HIS A 875 32.68 9.65 -5.58
CA HIS A 875 31.86 10.79 -6.01
C HIS A 875 30.50 10.36 -6.57
N GLN A 876 30.47 9.22 -7.27
CA GLN A 876 29.25 8.65 -7.85
C GLN A 876 28.28 8.18 -6.77
N GLU A 877 28.75 7.45 -5.75
CA GLU A 877 27.91 6.95 -4.66
C GLU A 877 27.34 8.09 -3.79
N LEU A 878 28.15 9.13 -3.54
CA LEU A 878 27.67 10.35 -2.88
C LEU A 878 26.56 11.03 -3.69
N THR A 879 26.76 11.16 -5.01
CA THR A 879 25.78 11.77 -5.92
C THR A 879 24.47 11.00 -5.94
N LYS A 880 24.51 9.67 -6.09
CA LYS A 880 23.31 8.80 -6.00
C LYS A 880 22.57 8.99 -4.67
N SER A 881 23.32 9.04 -3.57
CA SER A 881 22.75 9.23 -2.22
C SER A 881 22.02 10.57 -2.09
N ILE A 882 22.58 11.65 -2.66
CA ILE A 882 21.96 12.98 -2.70
C ILE A 882 20.68 12.95 -3.56
N ILE A 883 20.74 12.37 -4.76
CA ILE A 883 19.58 12.24 -5.66
C ILE A 883 18.44 11.50 -4.95
N GLY A 884 18.72 10.35 -4.33
CA GLY A 884 17.71 9.59 -3.60
C GLY A 884 17.11 10.35 -2.41
N ALA A 885 17.89 11.21 -1.73
CA ALA A 885 17.37 12.07 -0.66
C ALA A 885 16.48 13.21 -1.19
N ILE A 886 16.81 13.76 -2.37
CA ILE A 886 15.95 14.71 -3.07
C ILE A 886 14.66 14.05 -3.55
N GLY A 887 14.71 12.79 -4.04
CA GLY A 887 13.53 12.01 -4.39
C GLY A 887 12.56 11.82 -3.21
N ASP A 888 13.08 11.51 -2.02
CA ASP A 888 12.27 11.44 -0.79
C ASP A 888 11.68 12.81 -0.41
N LEU A 889 12.41 13.91 -0.64
CA LEU A 889 11.95 15.27 -0.33
C LEU A 889 10.86 15.75 -1.29
N ASP A 890 10.99 15.41 -2.57
CA ASP A 890 10.13 15.84 -3.68
C ASP A 890 9.05 14.82 -4.03
N SER A 891 8.83 13.82 -3.16
CA SER A 891 7.82 12.78 -3.38
C SER A 891 6.47 13.38 -3.79
N HIS A 892 5.90 12.83 -4.87
CA HIS A 892 4.68 13.34 -5.47
C HIS A 892 3.50 13.29 -4.48
N MET A 893 2.67 14.34 -4.51
CA MET A 893 1.49 14.46 -3.66
C MET A 893 0.29 14.90 -4.48
N LEU A 894 -0.85 14.25 -4.26
CA LEU A 894 -2.14 14.67 -4.79
C LEU A 894 -2.63 15.96 -4.11
N PRO A 895 -3.61 16.67 -4.70
CA PRO A 895 -4.05 17.97 -4.19
C PRO A 895 -4.42 17.99 -2.71
N ASP A 896 -5.18 17.00 -2.21
CA ASP A 896 -5.56 16.88 -0.80
C ASP A 896 -4.36 16.67 0.12
N ALA A 897 -3.39 15.87 -0.32
CA ALA A 897 -2.13 15.65 0.38
C ALA A 897 -1.25 16.91 0.36
N LYS A 898 -1.19 17.66 -0.75
CA LYS A 898 -0.49 18.96 -0.84
C LYS A 898 -1.08 19.96 0.16
N GLY A 899 -2.41 20.12 0.18
CA GLY A 899 -3.09 21.01 1.13
C GLY A 899 -2.84 20.62 2.58
N PHE A 900 -2.97 19.34 2.94
CA PHE A 900 -2.71 18.88 4.30
C PHE A 900 -1.23 18.98 4.71
N ALA A 901 -0.29 18.71 3.79
CA ALA A 901 1.13 18.91 4.03
C ALA A 901 1.45 20.38 4.29
N SER A 902 0.83 21.31 3.53
CA SER A 902 0.98 22.75 3.76
C SER A 902 0.39 23.19 5.10
N LEU A 903 -0.76 22.63 5.51
CA LEU A 903 -1.32 22.84 6.84
C LEU A 903 -0.35 22.40 7.94
N VAL A 904 0.22 21.20 7.82
CA VAL A 904 1.19 20.68 8.80
C VAL A 904 2.43 21.57 8.87
N ARG A 905 2.98 22.00 7.72
CA ARG A 905 4.12 22.93 7.67
C ARG A 905 3.82 24.23 8.42
N HIS A 906 2.64 24.80 8.16
CA HIS A 906 2.19 26.01 8.80
C HIS A 906 2.01 25.86 10.32
N LEU A 907 1.43 24.74 10.78
CA LEU A 907 1.24 24.47 12.22
C LEU A 907 2.54 24.18 12.97
N THR A 908 3.56 23.67 12.28
CA THR A 908 4.88 23.35 12.86
C THR A 908 5.90 24.48 12.71
N GLY A 909 5.56 25.55 11.98
CA GLY A 909 6.48 26.65 11.69
C GLY A 909 7.57 26.31 10.66
N ASP A 910 7.35 25.30 9.82
CA ASP A 910 8.25 24.92 8.72
C ASP A 910 8.07 25.86 7.53
N THR A 911 8.92 26.87 7.45
CA THR A 911 8.80 27.89 6.39
C THR A 911 9.39 27.42 5.07
N GLU A 912 9.00 28.06 3.96
CA GLU A 912 9.61 27.80 2.65
C GLU A 912 11.13 28.11 2.64
N ALA A 913 11.57 29.08 3.44
CA ALA A 913 13.00 29.39 3.61
C ALA A 913 13.75 28.24 4.31
N ASP A 914 13.17 27.66 5.36
CA ASP A 914 13.76 26.51 6.06
C ASP A 914 13.86 25.28 5.18
N ARG A 915 12.80 25.03 4.40
CA ARG A 915 12.80 23.94 3.42
C ARG A 915 13.86 24.18 2.34
N GLN A 916 14.01 25.42 1.87
CA GLN A 916 15.02 25.77 0.86
C GLN A 916 16.42 25.57 1.42
N GLN A 917 16.68 26.03 2.63
CA GLN A 917 17.94 25.78 3.32
C GLN A 917 18.23 24.28 3.42
N MET A 918 17.26 23.47 3.87
CA MET A 918 17.45 22.02 3.93
C MET A 918 17.80 21.43 2.56
N ARG A 919 17.15 21.89 1.49
CA ARG A 919 17.42 21.42 0.13
C ARG A 919 18.86 21.75 -0.28
N ASP A 920 19.30 22.98 -0.05
CA ASP A 920 20.65 23.43 -0.35
C ASP A 920 21.69 22.62 0.42
N GLU A 921 21.41 22.32 1.70
CA GLU A 921 22.25 21.47 2.55
C GLU A 921 22.28 20.00 2.10
N ILE A 922 21.16 19.45 1.60
CA ILE A 922 21.11 18.10 1.00
C ILE A 922 22.00 18.07 -0.25
N LEU A 923 21.82 19.02 -1.17
CA LEU A 923 22.59 19.13 -2.42
C LEU A 923 24.09 19.36 -2.14
N GLY A 924 24.42 20.03 -1.05
CA GLY A 924 25.79 20.32 -0.61
C GLY A 924 26.44 19.24 0.25
N THR A 925 25.83 18.06 0.42
CA THR A 925 26.37 17.00 1.29
C THR A 925 27.77 16.54 0.84
N THR A 926 28.67 16.37 1.80
CA THR A 926 30.06 15.93 1.58
C THR A 926 30.40 14.66 2.37
N ALA A 927 31.53 14.02 2.05
CA ALA A 927 32.03 12.90 2.84
C ALA A 927 32.36 13.27 4.31
N ALA A 928 32.67 14.54 4.59
CA ALA A 928 32.94 15.01 5.95
C ALA A 928 31.67 15.00 6.84
N ASP A 929 30.49 15.19 6.24
CA ASP A 929 29.21 15.09 6.94
C ASP A 929 28.98 13.66 7.49
N PHE A 930 29.34 12.63 6.71
CA PHE A 930 29.26 11.22 7.14
C PHE A 930 30.15 10.95 8.37
N LYS A 931 31.38 11.48 8.39
CA LYS A 931 32.29 11.36 9.54
C LYS A 931 31.78 12.14 10.76
N THR A 932 31.09 13.27 10.55
CA THR A 932 30.44 14.01 11.64
C THR A 932 29.29 13.20 12.23
N MET A 933 28.45 12.59 11.38
CA MET A 933 27.37 11.71 11.82
C MET A 933 27.91 10.45 12.52
N ALA A 934 29.04 9.89 12.09
CA ALA A 934 29.68 8.76 12.76
C ALA A 934 29.95 9.04 14.24
N ARG A 935 30.46 10.24 14.58
CA ARG A 935 30.71 10.65 15.96
C ARG A 935 29.43 10.73 16.79
N LEU A 936 28.33 11.18 16.19
CA LEU A 936 27.02 11.22 16.84
C LEU A 936 26.48 9.80 17.06
N MET A 937 26.61 8.91 16.07
CA MET A 937 26.19 7.51 16.19
C MET A 937 26.95 6.78 17.31
N ARG A 938 28.23 7.12 17.53
CA ARG A 938 29.00 6.61 18.68
C ARG A 938 28.37 7.00 20.02
N GLU A 939 27.86 8.23 20.14
CA GLU A 939 27.17 8.68 21.35
C GLU A 939 25.77 8.05 21.47
N VAL A 940 25.06 7.83 20.36
CA VAL A 940 23.80 7.05 20.35
C VAL A 940 24.05 5.61 20.82
N GLY A 941 25.15 4.98 20.40
CA GLY A 941 25.51 3.64 20.86
C GLY A 941 25.71 3.57 22.39
N LYS A 942 26.31 4.61 22.99
CA LYS A 942 26.56 4.68 24.44
C LYS A 942 25.35 5.10 25.27
N LYS A 943 24.58 6.08 24.80
CA LYS A 943 23.53 6.78 25.59
C LYS A 943 22.11 6.46 25.13
N GLY A 944 21.94 5.81 23.99
CA GLY A 944 20.63 5.48 23.44
C GLY A 944 19.89 4.46 24.31
N ILE A 945 18.58 4.65 24.42
CA ILE A 945 17.70 3.74 25.17
C ILE A 945 17.21 2.64 24.24
N VAL A 946 16.84 1.50 24.82
CA VAL A 946 16.35 0.34 24.06
C VAL A 946 14.91 0.02 24.44
N LYS A 947 14.09 -0.24 23.42
CA LYS A 947 12.74 -0.79 23.54
C LYS A 947 12.65 -2.01 22.64
N VAL A 948 12.16 -3.11 23.17
CA VAL A 948 11.93 -4.34 22.38
C VAL A 948 10.48 -4.76 22.55
N LEU A 949 9.84 -5.16 21.46
CA LEU A 949 8.56 -5.87 21.46
C LEU A 949 8.80 -7.25 20.85
N GLY A 950 8.45 -8.34 21.51
CA GLY A 950 8.78 -9.67 20.99
C GLY A 950 8.37 -10.83 21.89
N SER A 951 8.91 -12.01 21.60
CA SER A 951 8.53 -13.23 22.32
C SER A 951 8.97 -13.17 23.80
N PRO A 952 8.18 -13.75 24.73
CA PRO A 952 8.61 -13.88 26.12
C PRO A 952 9.94 -14.63 26.26
N THR A 953 10.21 -15.59 25.39
CA THR A 953 11.43 -16.41 25.41
C THR A 953 12.66 -15.58 25.03
N ALA A 954 12.61 -14.83 23.92
CA ALA A 954 13.71 -13.99 23.46
C ALA A 954 14.04 -12.88 24.48
N ILE A 955 13.01 -12.21 25.00
CA ILE A 955 13.19 -11.16 26.01
C ILE A 955 13.76 -11.72 27.32
N LYS A 956 13.31 -12.89 27.77
CA LYS A 956 13.88 -13.55 28.96
C LYS A 956 15.32 -14.01 28.72
N ALA A 957 15.66 -14.48 27.53
CA ALA A 957 17.03 -14.84 27.17
C ALA A 957 17.95 -13.61 27.25
N ALA A 958 17.56 -12.50 26.62
CA ALA A 958 18.30 -11.25 26.68
C ALA A 958 18.43 -10.70 28.12
N ALA A 959 17.36 -10.80 28.92
CA ALA A 959 17.39 -10.40 30.33
C ALA A 959 18.26 -11.30 31.22
N ARG A 960 18.49 -12.57 30.83
CA ARG A 960 19.45 -13.46 31.51
C ARG A 960 20.89 -13.12 31.14
N GLU A 961 21.15 -12.82 29.88
CA GLU A 961 22.48 -12.43 29.40
C GLU A 961 22.90 -11.06 29.95
N ARG A 962 21.96 -10.12 30.10
CA ARG A 962 22.17 -8.80 30.70
C ARG A 962 21.21 -8.58 31.90
N PRO A 963 21.53 -9.11 33.09
CA PRO A 963 20.65 -9.00 34.27
C PRO A 963 20.35 -7.55 34.66
N GLY A 964 19.08 -7.24 34.90
CA GLY A 964 18.62 -5.91 35.31
C GLY A 964 18.58 -4.86 34.19
N TRP A 965 18.93 -5.24 32.96
CA TRP A 965 18.99 -4.32 31.83
C TRP A 965 17.62 -3.95 31.25
N LEU A 966 16.70 -4.90 31.10
CA LEU A 966 15.34 -4.65 30.59
C LEU A 966 14.29 -4.73 31.71
N LYS A 967 13.43 -3.71 31.81
CA LYS A 967 12.15 -3.81 32.52
C LYS A 967 11.17 -4.59 31.65
N VAL A 968 10.81 -5.80 32.08
CA VAL A 968 9.90 -6.67 31.33
C VAL A 968 8.44 -6.29 31.60
N ILE A 969 7.66 -6.06 30.54
CA ILE A 969 6.25 -5.65 30.58
C ILE A 969 5.44 -6.62 29.71
N LYS A 970 4.34 -7.17 30.25
CA LYS A 970 3.41 -7.97 29.45
C LYS A 970 2.43 -7.07 28.70
N VAL A 971 2.42 -7.15 27.36
CA VAL A 971 1.53 -6.33 26.50
C VAL A 971 0.29 -7.12 26.08
N LEU A 972 0.50 -8.31 25.52
CA LEU A 972 -0.55 -9.26 25.15
C LEU A 972 -0.47 -10.52 26.03
#